data_AF-A0A1M7TIL7-F1
#
_entry.id   AF-A0A1M7TIL7-F1
#
_cell.length_a   1.000
_cell.length_b   1.000
_cell.length_c   1.000
_cell.angle_alpha   90.00
_cell.angle_beta   90.00
_cell.angle_gamma   90.00
#
_symmetry.space_group_name_H-M   'P 1'
#
loop_
_entity.id
_entity.type
_entity.pdbx_description
1 polymer ?
#
loop_
_entity_poly.entity_id
_entity_poly.type
_entity_poly.pdbx_seq_one_letter_code
_entity_poly.pdbx_strand_id
1 'polypeptide(L)'
;MFRLLLRPRNVGMAFLLTLAISAFGGTDHAQATTACVPGPGDQPETGLQGDVPLDVRTVAGGFKGFWCRMNKVGQNVLFNRGTYGATAIWGPCAYSSIRNPSNPALPTTGVYVLDVSVPSNPTTGVLLRTPAMLQSYEGLRAQNGILLGSGQQLPDVDVYDVSEDCLHPSFKSTHQTPGYAGLHNVQDNHGGWLHYDGKTFWGVPFIGSNILLEPTRVDVHAVTFDDPANPVDYINWNRLQLPPEIRDMVASTSNFHDVTTNFDGTRLYMALYGGAGFNPVGTCANGMMIMDSSDIAKRRPNPQLKFIKWFSWCDQPTAAYGNGTSASAHTTQYVVHKNGKPYIITTDEGPALFQVNSGGNCLQRTYSRLIDISDELNPKIVATWNPAINDAANCTIGENGQTYYPHYVGVDNKNHMSQVLYAAYWSGVRVVDFSDPTNPKEVAYYNSPANPALTPSNASDHSAPPIPYDEANCFLYTGWTDNGLEILEITDPKYNACLRKAATGGGMIAGNVPADSGNGKGNGNGHKADIQFSVSAKRVDAGLGRIEGNLELSDQANRTTIRLNEFVSLGSVRNQCGTVTVGANAVEFSGNGLFNGKPASFRVCVQDNGEWDGGPAHVALAHSNGQQLLRELIQDLEWLDPRWRDHDPHIRKTPDQFYLTCTDGCSYTVGGAVDNGNIQVRQQ
;
A
#
# COMPACT_ATOMS: atom_id res chain seq x y z
N MET A 1 -59.22 -26.96 -61.77
CA MET A 1 -58.75 -25.74 -62.46
C MET A 1 -57.79 -25.05 -61.48
N PHE A 2 -56.50 -24.83 -61.68
CA PHE A 2 -55.59 -24.80 -62.82
C PHE A 2 -54.20 -25.25 -62.31
N ARG A 3 -53.44 -25.98 -63.15
CA ARG A 3 -52.02 -26.32 -63.00
C ARG A 3 -51.13 -25.13 -63.41
N LEU A 4 -49.95 -24.97 -62.79
CA LEU A 4 -48.64 -24.68 -63.44
C LEU A 4 -47.52 -24.69 -62.36
N LEU A 5 -46.74 -25.78 -62.21
CA LEU A 5 -45.39 -26.08 -62.77
C LEU A 5 -44.24 -25.26 -62.11
N LEU A 6 -43.42 -25.85 -61.22
CA LEU A 6 -42.10 -26.54 -61.45
C LEU A 6 -40.99 -25.70 -60.74
N ARG A 7 -40.01 -26.20 -59.95
CA ARG A 7 -39.12 -27.37 -60.05
C ARG A 7 -38.51 -27.74 -58.66
N PRO A 8 -37.90 -28.94 -58.52
CA PRO A 8 -37.57 -29.58 -57.23
C PRO A 8 -36.09 -29.43 -56.83
N ARG A 9 -35.79 -29.56 -55.52
CA ARG A 9 -34.51 -30.13 -55.05
C ARG A 9 -34.78 -31.06 -53.87
N ASN A 10 -34.13 -32.22 -53.97
CA ASN A 10 -34.36 -33.43 -53.17
C ASN A 10 -34.10 -33.25 -51.67
N VAL A 11 -35.01 -33.84 -50.91
CA VAL A 11 -34.87 -34.25 -49.51
C VAL A 11 -34.08 -35.56 -49.49
N GLY A 12 -33.04 -35.62 -48.65
CA GLY A 12 -32.33 -36.84 -48.30
C GLY A 12 -32.37 -37.02 -46.78
N MET A 13 -32.95 -38.14 -46.35
CA MET A 13 -33.12 -38.60 -44.97
C MET A 13 -31.81 -38.63 -44.17
N ALA A 14 -31.88 -38.33 -42.88
CA ALA A 14 -31.01 -38.93 -41.88
C ALA A 14 -31.83 -39.34 -40.64
N PHE A 15 -31.66 -40.60 -40.28
CA PHE A 15 -32.34 -41.36 -39.24
C PHE A 15 -32.20 -40.75 -37.84
N LEU A 16 -33.31 -40.73 -37.10
CA LEU A 16 -33.33 -40.64 -35.65
C LEU A 16 -32.81 -41.97 -35.07
N LEU A 17 -31.61 -41.94 -34.49
CA LEU A 17 -31.14 -42.98 -33.58
C LEU A 17 -31.15 -42.39 -32.17
N THR A 18 -32.11 -42.82 -31.36
CA THR A 18 -32.11 -42.64 -29.91
C THR A 18 -30.95 -43.44 -29.32
N LEU A 19 -29.94 -42.75 -28.77
CA LEU A 19 -29.03 -43.32 -27.78
C LEU A 19 -29.36 -42.69 -26.42
N ALA A 20 -29.81 -43.53 -25.49
CA ALA A 20 -29.88 -43.20 -24.08
C ALA A 20 -28.45 -42.96 -23.57
N ILE A 21 -28.20 -41.76 -23.03
CA ILE A 21 -27.00 -41.48 -22.22
C ILE A 21 -27.47 -41.25 -20.79
N SER A 22 -26.97 -42.14 -19.96
CA SER A 22 -27.12 -42.25 -18.52
C SER A 22 -26.69 -40.96 -17.81
N ALA A 23 -27.49 -40.56 -16.82
CA ALA A 23 -27.10 -39.60 -15.82
C ALA A 23 -25.86 -40.09 -15.05
N PHE A 24 -24.74 -39.37 -15.17
CA PHE A 24 -23.69 -39.31 -14.17
C PHE A 24 -23.32 -37.84 -14.00
N GLY A 25 -23.37 -37.38 -12.75
CA GLY A 25 -23.19 -35.99 -12.38
C GLY A 25 -21.80 -35.47 -12.73
N GLY A 26 -21.79 -34.33 -13.41
CA GLY A 26 -20.71 -33.36 -13.37
C GLY A 26 -21.35 -32.04 -12.95
N THR A 27 -20.99 -31.54 -11.78
CA THR A 27 -21.26 -30.17 -11.38
C THR A 27 -20.46 -29.26 -12.30
N ASP A 28 -21.11 -28.66 -13.29
CA ASP A 28 -20.58 -27.45 -13.93
C ASP A 28 -20.57 -26.35 -12.85
N HIS A 29 -19.48 -26.28 -12.11
CA HIS A 29 -19.12 -25.12 -11.32
C HIS A 29 -18.93 -23.96 -12.30
N ALA A 30 -19.92 -23.08 -12.37
CA ALA A 30 -19.75 -21.78 -12.98
C ALA A 30 -18.50 -21.13 -12.34
N GLN A 31 -17.43 -21.03 -13.11
CA GLN A 31 -16.20 -20.38 -12.69
C GLN A 31 -16.53 -18.94 -12.28
N ALA A 32 -16.08 -18.55 -11.09
CA ALA A 32 -16.13 -17.18 -10.63
C ALA A 32 -15.50 -16.25 -11.68
N THR A 33 -16.16 -15.13 -11.95
CA THR A 33 -15.55 -14.03 -12.70
C THR A 33 -14.29 -13.56 -11.98
N THR A 34 -13.13 -13.90 -12.56
CA THR A 34 -11.79 -13.33 -12.36
C THR A 34 -11.00 -13.73 -11.10
N ALA A 35 -10.40 -14.92 -11.14
CA ALA A 35 -9.22 -15.25 -10.37
C ALA A 35 -7.96 -14.62 -11.01
N CYS A 36 -6.96 -14.27 -10.18
CA CYS A 36 -5.64 -13.87 -10.65
C CYS A 36 -5.02 -14.96 -11.55
N VAL A 37 -4.32 -14.57 -12.62
CA VAL A 37 -3.63 -15.51 -13.53
C VAL A 37 -2.19 -15.72 -13.06
N PRO A 38 -1.82 -16.89 -12.52
CA PRO A 38 -0.49 -17.10 -11.95
C PRO A 38 0.63 -16.95 -12.99
N GLY A 39 1.69 -16.26 -12.60
CA GLY A 39 2.96 -16.19 -13.33
C GLY A 39 3.93 -17.30 -12.94
N PRO A 40 5.09 -17.39 -13.60
CA PRO A 40 6.15 -18.32 -13.21
C PRO A 40 6.60 -18.11 -11.76
N GLY A 41 6.62 -19.18 -10.96
CA GLY A 41 7.04 -19.14 -9.55
C GLY A 41 5.91 -18.75 -8.57
N ASP A 42 4.71 -18.45 -9.06
CA ASP A 42 3.55 -18.24 -8.19
C ASP A 42 3.08 -19.55 -7.54
N GLN A 43 2.54 -19.43 -6.32
CA GLN A 43 1.96 -20.53 -5.56
C GLN A 43 0.45 -20.27 -5.39
N PRO A 44 -0.39 -20.61 -6.38
CA PRO A 44 -1.79 -20.23 -6.36
C PRO A 44 -2.60 -20.94 -5.27
N GLU A 45 -3.76 -20.37 -4.94
CA GLU A 45 -4.72 -21.00 -4.03
C GLU A 45 -5.20 -22.34 -4.62
N THR A 46 -5.45 -23.31 -3.74
CA THR A 46 -5.89 -24.65 -4.12
C THR A 46 -7.41 -24.82 -4.08
N GLY A 47 -8.12 -23.89 -3.42
CA GLY A 47 -9.57 -23.91 -3.22
C GLY A 47 -10.29 -22.80 -4.01
N LEU A 48 -11.37 -22.28 -3.43
CA LEU A 48 -12.03 -21.09 -3.94
C LEU A 48 -11.13 -19.86 -3.78
N GLN A 49 -11.36 -18.84 -4.60
CA GLN A 49 -10.71 -17.53 -4.41
C GLN A 49 -10.96 -17.03 -2.98
N GLY A 50 -9.87 -16.79 -2.25
CA GLY A 50 -9.90 -16.35 -0.86
C GLY A 50 -9.71 -17.45 0.19
N ASP A 51 -9.85 -18.72 -0.18
CA ASP A 51 -9.88 -19.84 0.77
C ASP A 51 -8.47 -20.32 1.16
N VAL A 52 -8.35 -20.74 2.42
CA VAL A 52 -7.17 -21.47 2.93
C VAL A 52 -7.64 -22.79 3.55
N PRO A 53 -7.81 -23.84 2.72
CA PRO A 53 -8.31 -25.15 3.16
C PRO A 53 -7.53 -25.78 4.32
N LEU A 54 -8.19 -26.64 5.10
CA LEU A 54 -7.57 -27.28 6.28
C LEU A 54 -6.40 -28.22 5.92
N ASP A 55 -6.46 -28.88 4.77
CA ASP A 55 -5.42 -29.81 4.30
C ASP A 55 -4.10 -29.10 4.01
N VAL A 56 -4.12 -27.88 3.48
CA VAL A 56 -2.92 -27.06 3.27
C VAL A 56 -2.39 -26.42 4.55
N ARG A 57 -3.25 -26.25 5.57
CA ARG A 57 -2.86 -25.73 6.90
C ARG A 57 -2.15 -26.77 7.76
N THR A 58 -2.55 -28.03 7.64
CA THR A 58 -2.12 -29.14 8.51
C THR A 58 -0.90 -29.92 7.96
N VAL A 59 -0.30 -29.46 6.87
CA VAL A 59 0.95 -30.03 6.35
C VAL A 59 2.11 -29.86 7.32
N ALA A 60 3.16 -30.67 7.14
CA ALA A 60 4.36 -30.58 7.96
C ALA A 60 5.00 -29.18 7.91
N GLY A 61 5.15 -28.56 9.08
CA GLY A 61 5.64 -27.19 9.21
C GLY A 61 4.63 -26.10 8.83
N GLY A 62 3.32 -26.39 8.88
CA GLY A 62 2.24 -25.43 8.72
C GLY A 62 2.02 -24.95 7.28
N PHE A 63 1.03 -24.08 7.11
CA PHE A 63 0.67 -23.46 5.85
C PHE A 63 1.88 -22.80 5.16
N LYS A 64 2.07 -23.08 3.87
CA LYS A 64 3.23 -22.62 3.09
C LYS A 64 3.02 -21.32 2.33
N GLY A 65 1.90 -20.64 2.56
CA GLY A 65 1.54 -19.41 1.87
C GLY A 65 0.83 -19.68 0.54
N PHE A 66 0.18 -18.64 0.02
CA PHE A 66 -0.33 -18.58 -1.34
C PHE A 66 0.00 -17.22 -1.93
N TRP A 67 0.34 -17.15 -3.21
CA TRP A 67 0.51 -15.89 -3.91
C TRP A 67 0.25 -16.05 -5.40
N CYS A 68 -0.28 -14.98 -5.98
CA CYS A 68 -0.41 -14.82 -7.41
C CYS A 68 -0.05 -13.39 -7.76
N ARG A 69 0.90 -13.23 -8.68
CA ARG A 69 1.43 -11.95 -9.14
C ARG A 69 1.89 -11.02 -8.02
N MET A 70 2.39 -11.60 -6.93
CA MET A 70 2.86 -10.87 -5.76
C MET A 70 4.15 -11.50 -5.25
N ASN A 71 5.13 -10.66 -4.95
CA ASN A 71 6.35 -11.06 -4.27
C ASN A 71 6.40 -10.46 -2.87
N LYS A 72 6.87 -11.26 -1.90
CA LYS A 72 7.37 -10.70 -0.63
C LYS A 72 8.75 -10.10 -0.87
N VAL A 73 8.88 -8.80 -0.65
CA VAL A 73 10.12 -8.04 -0.77
C VAL A 73 10.95 -8.19 0.50
N GLY A 74 10.33 -7.96 1.66
CA GLY A 74 10.99 -8.04 2.95
C GLY A 74 9.99 -8.25 4.09
N GLN A 75 10.53 -8.58 5.26
CA GLN A 75 9.74 -8.89 6.45
C GLN A 75 10.50 -8.53 7.72
N ASN A 76 9.77 -8.10 8.74
CA ASN A 76 10.25 -8.07 10.11
C ASN A 76 9.20 -8.66 11.05
N VAL A 77 9.57 -9.73 11.76
CA VAL A 77 8.66 -10.49 12.64
C VAL A 77 8.36 -9.81 13.97
N LEU A 78 8.87 -8.60 14.20
CA LEU A 78 8.63 -7.80 15.41
C LEU A 78 8.87 -8.59 16.70
N PHE A 79 10.05 -9.20 16.81
CA PHE A 79 10.44 -10.04 17.96
C PHE A 79 9.56 -11.29 18.16
N ASN A 80 8.82 -11.73 17.13
CA ASN A 80 7.75 -12.73 17.26
C ASN A 80 6.77 -12.35 18.38
N ARG A 81 6.41 -11.07 18.50
CA ARG A 81 5.47 -10.61 19.53
C ARG A 81 4.01 -10.98 19.24
N GLY A 82 3.70 -11.35 18.00
CA GLY A 82 2.32 -11.58 17.53
C GLY A 82 1.45 -10.32 17.63
N THR A 83 0.13 -10.47 17.50
CA THR A 83 -0.86 -9.40 17.76
C THR A 83 -0.63 -8.11 16.98
N TYR A 84 -0.31 -8.20 15.68
CA TYR A 84 -0.13 -7.01 14.85
C TYR A 84 -1.39 -6.12 14.80
N GLY A 85 -1.22 -4.81 14.99
CA GLY A 85 -2.30 -3.81 14.95
C GLY A 85 -2.47 -3.19 13.56
N ALA A 86 -2.11 -1.92 13.42
CA ALA A 86 -2.15 -1.12 12.20
C ALA A 86 -0.74 -0.83 11.67
N THR A 87 -0.66 -0.51 10.38
CA THR A 87 0.57 -0.10 9.69
C THR A 87 0.43 1.35 9.22
N ALA A 88 1.47 2.15 9.43
CA ALA A 88 1.62 3.47 8.81
C ALA A 88 3.03 3.61 8.21
N ILE A 89 3.20 4.49 7.22
CA ILE A 89 4.50 4.79 6.62
C ILE A 89 4.74 6.29 6.54
N TRP A 90 6.01 6.71 6.67
CA TRP A 90 6.45 8.08 6.39
C TRP A 90 7.92 8.07 5.98
N GLY A 91 8.23 8.59 4.79
CA GLY A 91 9.58 8.55 4.24
C GLY A 91 10.14 7.12 4.22
N PRO A 92 11.39 6.89 4.65
CA PRO A 92 12.00 5.57 4.74
C PRO A 92 11.59 4.79 6.02
N CYS A 93 10.49 5.15 6.68
CA CYS A 93 10.06 4.52 7.93
C CYS A 93 8.68 3.86 7.81
N ALA A 94 8.54 2.73 8.50
CA ALA A 94 7.25 2.10 8.77
C ALA A 94 6.99 2.05 10.28
N TYR A 95 5.72 2.12 10.66
CA TYR A 95 5.25 2.10 12.04
C TYR A 95 4.24 0.97 12.22
N SER A 96 4.41 0.17 13.27
CA SER A 96 3.54 -0.96 13.58
C SER A 96 2.99 -0.85 15.00
N SER A 97 1.68 -0.67 15.12
CA SER A 97 1.02 -0.77 16.42
C SER A 97 0.76 -2.23 16.82
N ILE A 98 0.15 -2.40 17.99
CA ILE A 98 -0.19 -3.68 18.58
C ILE A 98 -1.70 -3.75 18.85
N ARG A 99 -2.27 -4.94 18.65
CA ARG A 99 -3.68 -5.25 18.93
C ARG A 99 -3.93 -5.44 20.42
N ASN A 100 -5.13 -5.04 20.87
CA ASN A 100 -5.57 -5.28 22.24
C ASN A 100 -6.38 -6.57 22.40
N PRO A 101 -6.40 -7.18 23.60
CA PRO A 101 -5.68 -6.73 24.81
C PRO A 101 -4.17 -6.93 24.68
N SER A 102 -3.41 -5.86 24.88
CA SER A 102 -1.94 -5.90 24.92
C SER A 102 -1.47 -5.90 26.37
N ASN A 103 -0.29 -6.46 26.64
CA ASN A 103 0.30 -6.45 27.98
C ASN A 103 1.31 -5.29 28.07
N PRO A 104 0.99 -4.15 28.71
CA PRO A 104 1.89 -3.01 28.79
C PRO A 104 3.17 -3.30 29.59
N ALA A 105 3.21 -4.36 30.39
CA ALA A 105 4.42 -4.75 31.12
C ALA A 105 5.48 -5.42 30.24
N LEU A 106 5.10 -5.94 29.06
CA LEU A 106 6.08 -6.55 28.15
C LEU A 106 6.93 -5.46 27.47
N PRO A 107 8.26 -5.64 27.38
CA PRO A 107 9.15 -4.67 26.77
C PRO A 107 8.97 -4.55 25.26
N THR A 108 8.20 -5.44 24.62
CA THR A 108 7.90 -5.44 23.18
C THR A 108 6.55 -4.80 22.84
N THR A 109 5.77 -4.39 23.83
CA THR A 109 4.46 -3.72 23.65
C THR A 109 4.62 -2.26 23.27
N GLY A 110 3.92 -1.81 22.24
CA GLY A 110 3.94 -0.43 21.78
C GLY A 110 4.04 -0.30 20.26
N VAL A 111 3.98 0.94 19.77
CA VAL A 111 4.22 1.23 18.35
C VAL A 111 5.71 1.07 18.07
N TYR A 112 6.03 0.20 17.13
CA TYR A 112 7.40 -0.08 16.74
C TYR A 112 7.78 0.70 15.49
N VAL A 113 8.92 1.40 15.55
CA VAL A 113 9.49 2.15 14.42
C VAL A 113 10.46 1.25 13.68
N LEU A 114 10.28 1.12 12.37
CA LEU A 114 11.11 0.30 11.49
C LEU A 114 11.79 1.16 10.42
N ASP A 115 13.06 0.88 10.18
CA ASP A 115 13.79 1.38 9.02
C ASP A 115 13.48 0.48 7.81
N VAL A 116 12.86 1.07 6.80
CA VAL A 116 12.52 0.42 5.53
C VAL A 116 13.24 1.06 4.34
N SER A 117 14.33 1.80 4.59
CA SER A 117 15.21 2.35 3.55
C SER A 117 15.82 1.27 2.64
N VAL A 118 15.96 0.06 3.17
CA VAL A 118 16.26 -1.17 2.43
C VAL A 118 15.04 -2.09 2.52
N PRO A 119 14.10 -2.03 1.57
CA PRO A 119 12.83 -2.76 1.65
C PRO A 119 12.99 -4.28 1.82
N SER A 120 14.06 -4.88 1.30
CA SER A 120 14.29 -6.32 1.45
C SER A 120 14.77 -6.74 2.84
N ASN A 121 15.21 -5.80 3.66
CA ASN A 121 15.68 -6.04 5.01
C ASN A 121 15.17 -4.96 5.98
N PRO A 122 13.86 -4.92 6.29
CA PRO A 122 13.31 -3.98 7.25
C PRO A 122 13.96 -4.17 8.63
N THR A 123 14.66 -3.14 9.12
CA THR A 123 15.40 -3.24 10.38
C THR A 123 14.69 -2.53 11.53
N THR A 124 15.20 -2.83 12.72
CA THR A 124 14.64 -2.48 14.02
C THR A 124 15.06 -1.08 14.46
N GLY A 125 14.09 -0.24 14.83
CA GLY A 125 14.31 1.06 15.47
C GLY A 125 13.82 1.09 16.91
N VAL A 126 13.23 2.23 17.29
CA VAL A 126 12.73 2.51 18.65
C VAL A 126 11.32 1.96 18.87
N LEU A 127 11.00 1.65 20.13
CA LEU A 127 9.65 1.29 20.55
C LEU A 127 9.02 2.48 21.28
N LEU A 128 7.94 3.03 20.71
CA LEU A 128 7.16 4.11 21.30
C LEU A 128 6.16 3.52 22.31
N ARG A 129 6.20 4.04 23.53
CA ARG A 129 5.50 3.47 24.69
C ARG A 129 4.77 4.52 25.53
N THR A 130 4.50 5.68 24.96
CA THR A 130 3.56 6.64 25.54
C THR A 130 2.16 6.01 25.62
N PRO A 131 1.24 6.58 26.43
CA PRO A 131 -0.02 5.91 26.79
C PRO A 131 -0.82 5.39 25.59
N ALA A 132 -1.02 6.20 24.55
CA ALA A 132 -1.73 5.80 23.35
C ALA A 132 -0.91 4.85 22.48
N MET A 133 0.41 5.02 22.41
CA MET A 133 1.31 4.15 21.64
C MET A 133 1.36 2.70 22.16
N LEU A 134 1.12 2.48 23.45
CA LEU A 134 1.00 1.14 24.02
C LEU A 134 -0.22 0.36 23.52
N GLN A 135 -1.29 1.07 23.13
CA GLN A 135 -2.60 0.49 22.85
C GLN A 135 -3.22 1.06 21.57
N SER A 136 -2.40 1.50 20.61
CA SER A 136 -2.92 2.23 19.44
C SER A 136 -3.81 1.38 18.54
N TYR A 137 -3.74 0.04 18.62
CA TYR A 137 -4.49 -0.90 17.78
C TYR A 137 -4.72 -0.38 16.36
N GLU A 138 -5.93 0.07 16.02
CA GLU A 138 -6.29 0.57 14.70
C GLU A 138 -6.14 2.09 14.53
N GLY A 139 -5.98 2.84 15.63
CA GLY A 139 -5.82 4.28 15.71
C GLY A 139 -4.42 4.82 15.39
N LEU A 140 -3.59 4.10 14.61
CA LEU A 140 -2.26 4.56 14.18
C LEU A 140 -2.34 5.26 12.82
N ARG A 141 -1.83 6.48 12.69
CA ARG A 141 -1.77 7.24 11.43
C ARG A 141 -0.45 7.99 11.31
N ALA A 142 0.08 8.11 10.10
CA ALA A 142 1.23 8.98 9.81
C ALA A 142 0.92 9.84 8.58
N GLN A 143 1.05 11.16 8.71
CA GLN A 143 0.72 12.09 7.65
C GLN A 143 1.38 13.45 7.84
N ASN A 144 1.90 14.02 6.74
CA ASN A 144 2.53 15.34 6.70
C ASN A 144 3.55 15.59 7.84
N GLY A 145 4.42 14.61 8.10
CA GLY A 145 5.45 14.72 9.13
C GLY A 145 4.94 14.51 10.56
N ILE A 146 3.68 14.15 10.75
CA ILE A 146 3.11 13.80 12.06
C ILE A 146 2.83 12.30 12.13
N LEU A 147 3.29 11.65 13.19
CA LEU A 147 2.87 10.32 13.60
C LEU A 147 1.92 10.46 14.79
N LEU A 148 0.75 9.87 14.68
CA LEU A 148 -0.30 9.91 15.69
C LEU A 148 -0.73 8.50 16.07
N GLY A 149 -0.82 8.24 17.37
CA GLY A 149 -1.44 7.04 17.92
C GLY A 149 -2.61 7.43 18.82
N SER A 150 -3.77 6.79 18.63
CA SER A 150 -4.92 6.97 19.51
C SER A 150 -5.20 5.67 20.26
N GLY A 151 -5.36 5.76 21.58
CA GLY A 151 -5.47 4.58 22.42
C GLY A 151 -6.84 3.92 22.32
N GLN A 152 -6.88 2.65 21.93
CA GLN A 152 -8.08 1.84 22.14
C GLN A 152 -8.19 1.54 23.65
N GLN A 153 -9.38 1.71 24.21
CA GLN A 153 -9.67 1.72 25.66
C GLN A 153 -9.01 2.85 26.47
N LEU A 154 -8.45 3.88 25.82
CA LEU A 154 -7.88 5.05 26.46
C LEU A 154 -8.34 6.36 25.80
N PRO A 155 -8.50 7.45 26.55
CA PRO A 155 -8.81 8.77 25.97
C PRO A 155 -7.60 9.40 25.27
N ASP A 156 -6.42 8.82 25.45
CA ASP A 156 -5.15 9.40 25.04
C ASP A 156 -4.93 9.39 23.52
N VAL A 157 -4.37 10.49 23.03
CA VAL A 157 -3.88 10.69 21.67
C VAL A 157 -2.46 11.20 21.77
N ASP A 158 -1.50 10.38 21.35
CA ASP A 158 -0.08 10.74 21.34
C ASP A 158 0.33 11.30 19.98
N VAL A 159 1.05 12.42 20.01
CA VAL A 159 1.51 13.14 18.82
C VAL A 159 3.03 13.17 18.81
N TYR A 160 3.59 12.75 17.68
CA TYR A 160 5.01 12.77 17.40
C TYR A 160 5.28 13.49 16.08
N ASP A 161 6.40 14.17 16.00
CA ASP A 161 6.95 14.73 14.78
C ASP A 161 8.00 13.77 14.22
N VAL A 162 7.83 13.44 12.95
CA VAL A 162 8.64 12.51 12.17
C VAL A 162 9.17 13.17 10.89
N SER A 163 9.07 14.50 10.79
CA SER A 163 9.43 15.25 9.58
C SER A 163 10.94 15.30 9.35
N GLU A 164 11.74 15.50 10.41
CA GLU A 164 13.20 15.58 10.34
C GLU A 164 13.87 14.20 10.40
N ASP A 165 13.47 13.38 11.37
CA ASP A 165 14.00 12.03 11.59
C ASP A 165 12.85 11.07 11.93
N CYS A 166 12.43 10.31 10.92
CA CYS A 166 11.32 9.39 11.07
C CYS A 166 11.68 8.14 11.91
N LEU A 167 12.97 7.84 12.09
CA LEU A 167 13.48 6.72 12.89
C LEU A 167 13.57 7.04 14.38
N HIS A 168 13.64 8.33 14.71
CA HIS A 168 13.62 8.82 16.08
C HIS A 168 12.48 9.84 16.28
N PRO A 169 11.20 9.40 16.24
CA PRO A 169 10.05 10.28 16.39
C PRO A 169 10.16 11.19 17.63
N SER A 170 10.02 12.50 17.41
CA SER A 170 10.08 13.50 18.46
C SER A 170 8.71 13.65 19.11
N PHE A 171 8.57 13.19 20.36
CA PHE A 171 7.33 13.33 21.12
C PHE A 171 6.97 14.81 21.31
N LYS A 172 5.71 15.17 21.03
CA LYS A 172 5.19 16.53 21.21
C LYS A 172 4.21 16.62 22.36
N SER A 173 3.22 15.74 22.42
CA SER A 173 2.18 15.77 23.44
C SER A 173 1.44 14.45 23.58
N THR A 174 0.87 14.23 24.76
CA THR A 174 -0.27 13.32 24.99
C THR A 174 -1.47 14.22 25.25
N HIS A 175 -2.49 14.15 24.39
CA HIS A 175 -3.76 14.84 24.58
C HIS A 175 -4.82 13.85 25.06
N GLN A 176 -5.64 14.26 26.02
CA GLN A 176 -6.76 13.46 26.48
C GLN A 176 -8.04 14.01 25.87
N THR A 177 -8.64 13.23 24.98
CA THR A 177 -9.93 13.57 24.39
C THR A 177 -10.99 13.76 25.50
N PRO A 178 -11.95 14.70 25.38
CA PRO A 178 -12.90 14.99 26.43
C PRO A 178 -13.75 13.78 26.81
N GLY A 179 -13.73 13.41 28.09
CA GLY A 179 -14.58 12.36 28.64
C GLY A 179 -16.03 12.79 28.79
N TYR A 180 -16.94 11.82 28.74
CA TYR A 180 -18.37 12.02 29.00
C TYR A 180 -18.78 11.34 30.29
N ALA A 181 -19.70 11.96 31.03
CA ALA A 181 -20.22 11.43 32.27
C ALA A 181 -21.29 10.37 31.97
N GLY A 182 -21.07 9.10 32.35
CA GLY A 182 -22.03 8.02 32.06
C GLY A 182 -21.70 6.67 32.69
N LEU A 183 -22.56 5.68 32.43
CA LEU A 183 -22.55 4.30 32.97
C LEU A 183 -21.30 3.45 32.64
N HIS A 184 -20.36 3.98 31.85
CA HIS A 184 -19.13 3.29 31.45
C HIS A 184 -17.89 4.10 31.84
N ASN A 185 -16.87 3.38 32.29
CA ASN A 185 -15.58 3.88 32.76
C ASN A 185 -14.46 3.75 31.71
N VAL A 186 -14.76 3.28 30.50
CA VAL A 186 -13.78 3.11 29.42
C VAL A 186 -14.12 4.08 28.30
N GLN A 187 -13.23 5.05 28.12
CA GLN A 187 -13.25 6.02 27.04
C GLN A 187 -12.19 5.61 26.02
N ASP A 188 -12.49 5.64 24.73
CA ASP A 188 -11.53 5.22 23.70
C ASP A 188 -11.53 6.03 22.41
N ASN A 189 -10.43 5.88 21.67
CA ASN A 189 -10.29 6.30 20.28
C ASN A 189 -9.88 5.06 19.47
N HIS A 190 -10.88 4.25 19.13
CA HIS A 190 -10.68 2.93 18.52
C HIS A 190 -10.02 3.04 17.13
N GLY A 191 -10.63 3.86 16.28
CA GLY A 191 -10.15 4.23 14.97
C GLY A 191 -10.10 5.75 14.84
N GLY A 192 -9.91 6.23 13.62
CA GLY A 192 -9.87 7.65 13.35
C GLY A 192 -9.02 8.04 12.15
N TRP A 193 -9.01 9.32 11.85
CA TRP A 193 -8.34 9.86 10.67
C TRP A 193 -7.55 11.11 10.99
N LEU A 194 -6.24 11.04 10.82
CA LEU A 194 -5.43 12.23 10.66
C LEU A 194 -5.69 12.78 9.25
N HIS A 195 -6.07 14.05 9.13
CA HIS A 195 -6.28 14.70 7.84
C HIS A 195 -4.96 14.91 7.08
N TYR A 196 -5.05 15.05 5.75
CA TYR A 196 -3.91 15.12 4.83
C TYR A 196 -2.87 16.20 5.17
N ASP A 197 -3.28 17.28 5.82
CA ASP A 197 -2.40 18.36 6.27
C ASP A 197 -1.67 18.06 7.59
N GLY A 198 -1.96 16.94 8.26
CA GLY A 198 -1.40 16.57 9.56
C GLY A 198 -1.91 17.40 10.74
N LYS A 199 -2.95 18.22 10.58
CA LYS A 199 -3.39 19.22 11.57
C LYS A 199 -4.75 18.95 12.18
N THR A 200 -5.48 17.93 11.74
CA THR A 200 -6.79 17.59 12.32
C THR A 200 -6.91 16.09 12.44
N PHE A 201 -7.12 15.59 13.66
CA PHE A 201 -7.49 14.21 13.91
C PHE A 201 -8.97 14.11 14.20
N TRP A 202 -9.64 13.22 13.47
CA TRP A 202 -10.99 12.80 13.71
C TRP A 202 -10.97 11.49 14.48
N GLY A 203 -11.18 11.54 15.79
CA GLY A 203 -11.18 10.38 16.68
C GLY A 203 -12.57 9.77 16.83
N VAL A 204 -12.66 8.44 16.82
CA VAL A 204 -13.93 7.71 16.88
C VAL A 204 -13.98 6.80 18.11
N PRO A 205 -14.83 7.12 19.10
CA PRO A 205 -15.11 6.22 20.21
C PRO A 205 -15.96 5.02 19.78
N PHE A 206 -15.51 3.81 20.13
CA PHE A 206 -16.18 2.56 19.76
C PHE A 206 -16.71 1.80 20.96
N ILE A 207 -16.18 2.02 22.15
CA ILE A 207 -16.68 1.36 23.37
C ILE A 207 -17.63 2.33 24.08
N GLY A 208 -18.83 1.86 24.43
CA GLY A 208 -19.77 2.67 25.20
C GLY A 208 -21.19 2.13 25.17
N SER A 209 -22.04 2.74 26.02
CA SER A 209 -23.48 2.54 25.99
C SER A 209 -24.07 3.10 24.71
N ASN A 210 -25.22 2.55 24.30
CA ASN A 210 -26.02 3.14 23.25
C ASN A 210 -26.34 4.62 23.57
N ILE A 211 -26.32 5.49 22.57
CA ILE A 211 -26.55 6.95 22.69
C ILE A 211 -27.91 7.31 23.32
N LEU A 212 -28.92 6.44 23.25
CA LEU A 212 -30.23 6.62 23.90
C LEU A 212 -30.17 6.40 25.41
N LEU A 213 -29.20 5.62 25.89
CA LEU A 213 -28.95 5.42 27.31
C LEU A 213 -27.98 6.49 27.85
N GLU A 214 -27.04 6.94 27.02
CA GLU A 214 -26.05 7.96 27.36
C GLU A 214 -26.05 9.11 26.33
N PRO A 215 -26.97 10.10 26.46
CA PRO A 215 -27.10 11.19 25.48
C PRO A 215 -25.88 12.11 25.36
N THR A 216 -24.97 12.06 26.34
CA THR A 216 -23.74 12.85 26.32
C THR A 216 -22.60 12.16 25.57
N ARG A 217 -22.72 10.87 25.22
CA ARG A 217 -21.72 10.12 24.43
C ARG A 217 -21.40 10.87 23.13
N VAL A 218 -20.13 10.83 22.74
CA VAL A 218 -19.69 11.31 21.43
C VAL A 218 -19.47 10.19 20.44
N ASP A 219 -19.88 10.46 19.21
CA ASP A 219 -19.64 9.59 18.07
C ASP A 219 -18.31 9.92 17.39
N VAL A 220 -17.98 11.20 17.28
CA VAL A 220 -16.73 11.67 16.66
C VAL A 220 -16.27 12.97 17.32
N HIS A 221 -14.96 13.06 17.57
CA HIS A 221 -14.28 14.27 18.01
C HIS A 221 -13.36 14.78 16.90
N ALA A 222 -13.20 16.10 16.79
CA ALA A 222 -12.10 16.70 16.03
C ALA A 222 -11.12 17.37 16.99
N VAL A 223 -9.87 16.94 16.96
CA VAL A 223 -8.75 17.55 17.67
C VAL A 223 -7.85 18.22 16.63
N THR A 224 -7.47 19.46 16.85
CA THR A 224 -6.56 20.20 15.95
C THR A 224 -5.14 20.25 16.51
N PHE A 225 -4.15 20.13 15.63
CA PHE A 225 -2.71 20.16 15.90
C PHE A 225 -2.03 21.28 15.12
N ASP A 226 -2.65 22.46 15.05
CA ASP A 226 -1.98 23.62 14.46
C ASP A 226 -0.67 23.95 15.21
N ASP A 227 -0.65 23.66 16.53
CA ASP A 227 0.55 23.43 17.32
C ASP A 227 0.54 21.98 17.86
N PRO A 228 1.40 21.08 17.35
CA PRO A 228 1.47 19.69 17.79
C PRO A 228 1.83 19.51 19.28
N ALA A 229 2.41 20.51 19.93
CA ALA A 229 2.70 20.46 21.36
C ALA A 229 1.50 20.86 22.23
N ASN A 230 0.51 21.56 21.65
CA ASN A 230 -0.67 22.04 22.35
C ASN A 230 -1.95 21.74 21.55
N PRO A 231 -2.37 20.46 21.49
CA PRO A 231 -3.60 20.08 20.79
C PRO A 231 -4.84 20.76 21.38
N VAL A 232 -5.82 21.03 20.53
CA VAL A 232 -7.07 21.70 20.92
C VAL A 232 -8.27 20.88 20.50
N ASP A 233 -9.16 20.58 21.45
CA ASP A 233 -10.48 20.02 21.16
C ASP A 233 -11.33 21.05 20.41
N TYR A 234 -11.61 20.75 19.15
CA TYR A 234 -12.24 21.70 18.26
C TYR A 234 -13.75 21.50 18.19
N ILE A 235 -14.19 20.25 18.06
CA ILE A 235 -15.61 19.90 18.13
C ILE A 235 -15.81 18.48 18.66
N ASN A 236 -16.89 18.31 19.40
CA ASN A 236 -17.44 17.04 19.85
C ASN A 236 -18.82 16.88 19.22
N TRP A 237 -19.06 15.79 18.51
CA TRP A 237 -20.30 15.59 17.78
C TRP A 237 -20.93 14.22 18.06
N ASN A 238 -22.27 14.20 18.14
CA ASN A 238 -23.02 12.96 18.21
C ASN A 238 -24.28 13.00 17.34
N ARG A 239 -24.77 11.81 17.02
CA ARG A 239 -25.90 11.61 16.12
C ARG A 239 -27.24 12.15 16.64
N LEU A 240 -27.35 12.58 17.90
CA LEU A 240 -28.57 13.23 18.39
C LEU A 240 -28.78 14.62 17.77
N GLN A 241 -27.73 15.20 17.18
CA GLN A 241 -27.77 16.46 16.45
C GLN A 241 -28.30 16.31 15.01
N LEU A 242 -28.58 15.08 14.56
CA LEU A 242 -29.13 14.81 13.23
C LEU A 242 -30.60 15.24 13.11
N PRO A 243 -31.10 15.45 11.88
CA PRO A 243 -32.54 15.57 11.63
C PRO A 243 -33.32 14.40 12.25
N PRO A 244 -34.51 14.62 12.85
CA PRO A 244 -35.25 13.59 13.59
C PRO A 244 -35.45 12.29 12.81
N GLU A 245 -35.76 12.38 11.51
CA GLU A 245 -35.98 11.23 10.65
C GLU A 245 -34.74 10.34 10.48
N ILE A 246 -33.55 10.94 10.47
CA ILE A 246 -32.29 10.21 10.38
C ILE A 246 -31.88 9.73 11.77
N ARG A 247 -31.97 10.61 12.78
CA ARG A 247 -31.67 10.29 14.18
C ARG A 247 -32.41 9.03 14.62
N ASP A 248 -33.71 8.97 14.42
CA ASP A 248 -34.54 7.86 14.90
C ASP A 248 -34.20 6.52 14.23
N MET A 249 -33.67 6.57 12.99
CA MET A 249 -33.19 5.41 12.27
C MET A 249 -31.83 4.91 12.80
N VAL A 250 -30.89 5.81 13.11
CA VAL A 250 -29.51 5.45 13.48
C VAL A 250 -29.25 5.41 14.99
N ALA A 251 -30.17 5.90 15.82
CA ALA A 251 -29.96 5.97 17.27
C ALA A 251 -29.85 4.59 17.94
N SER A 252 -30.40 3.54 17.34
CA SER A 252 -30.32 2.19 17.91
C SER A 252 -29.01 1.46 17.60
N THR A 253 -28.17 1.96 16.67
CA THR A 253 -26.86 1.33 16.40
C THR A 253 -25.84 1.67 17.48
N SER A 254 -24.74 0.94 17.51
CA SER A 254 -23.73 1.08 18.57
C SER A 254 -22.82 2.26 18.30
N ASN A 255 -21.98 2.20 17.26
CA ASN A 255 -20.87 3.14 17.10
C ASN A 255 -20.58 3.42 15.65
N PHE A 256 -20.00 4.58 15.37
CA PHE A 256 -19.17 4.71 14.18
C PHE A 256 -17.86 3.95 14.42
N HIS A 257 -17.23 3.47 13.36
CA HIS A 257 -16.00 2.69 13.47
C HIS A 257 -14.77 3.48 13.00
N ASP A 258 -14.81 3.93 11.75
CA ASP A 258 -13.73 4.71 11.15
C ASP A 258 -14.29 5.80 10.23
N VAL A 259 -13.45 6.77 9.93
CA VAL A 259 -13.82 7.96 9.16
C VAL A 259 -12.72 8.32 8.17
N THR A 260 -13.06 9.05 7.12
CA THR A 260 -12.08 9.74 6.28
C THR A 260 -12.58 11.10 5.83
N THR A 261 -11.67 11.92 5.33
CA THR A 261 -11.99 13.23 4.74
C THR A 261 -11.66 13.26 3.26
N ASN A 262 -12.31 14.16 2.51
CA ASN A 262 -11.80 14.54 1.19
C ASN A 262 -10.48 15.33 1.33
N PHE A 263 -9.78 15.54 0.21
CA PHE A 263 -8.46 16.21 0.24
C PHE A 263 -8.50 17.62 0.86
N ASP A 264 -9.58 18.38 0.65
CA ASP A 264 -9.73 19.73 1.20
C ASP A 264 -10.17 19.74 2.69
N GLY A 265 -10.48 18.57 3.27
CA GLY A 265 -10.99 18.45 4.64
C GLY A 265 -12.41 18.99 4.84
N THR A 266 -13.09 19.40 3.77
CA THR A 266 -14.44 20.00 3.77
C THR A 266 -15.57 18.97 3.83
N ARG A 267 -15.24 17.68 3.73
CA ARG A 267 -16.16 16.55 3.92
C ARG A 267 -15.58 15.55 4.90
N LEU A 268 -16.46 15.01 5.73
CA LEU A 268 -16.19 13.86 6.58
C LEU A 268 -17.15 12.72 6.20
N TYR A 269 -16.59 11.56 5.92
CA TYR A 269 -17.30 10.33 5.61
C TYR A 269 -17.13 9.38 6.80
N MET A 270 -18.23 8.87 7.34
CA MET A 270 -18.20 8.07 8.58
C MET A 270 -18.88 6.73 8.36
N ALA A 271 -18.17 5.64 8.66
CA ALA A 271 -18.71 4.29 8.62
C ALA A 271 -19.49 4.00 9.90
N LEU A 272 -20.80 3.77 9.76
CA LEU A 272 -21.65 3.42 10.89
C LEU A 272 -21.69 1.90 11.05
N TYR A 273 -21.09 1.42 12.13
CA TYR A 273 -21.01 0.02 12.49
C TYR A 273 -22.28 -0.41 13.23
N GLY A 274 -22.89 -1.49 12.74
CA GLY A 274 -24.14 -2.02 13.27
C GLY A 274 -23.98 -2.62 14.66
N GLY A 275 -25.07 -2.55 15.43
CA GLY A 275 -25.10 -2.80 16.87
C GLY A 275 -24.29 -4.02 17.36
N ALA A 276 -23.21 -3.76 18.08
CA ALA A 276 -22.61 -4.74 18.96
C ALA A 276 -23.52 -4.95 20.21
N GLY A 277 -24.59 -5.74 20.08
CA GLY A 277 -25.47 -6.13 21.19
C GLY A 277 -26.77 -6.83 20.76
N PHE A 278 -27.42 -7.55 21.68
CA PHE A 278 -28.63 -8.38 21.48
C PHE A 278 -29.92 -7.62 21.09
N ASN A 279 -29.88 -6.58 20.26
CA ASN A 279 -31.07 -5.79 19.97
C ASN A 279 -31.50 -5.86 18.50
N PRO A 280 -32.66 -6.45 18.16
CA PRO A 280 -33.18 -6.53 16.78
C PRO A 280 -33.70 -5.17 16.25
N VAL A 281 -33.32 -4.04 16.86
CA VAL A 281 -33.76 -2.69 16.52
C VAL A 281 -32.66 -2.00 15.71
N GLY A 282 -32.90 -1.72 14.41
CA GLY A 282 -31.92 -1.07 13.54
C GLY A 282 -31.75 -1.69 12.15
N THR A 283 -32.78 -2.37 11.61
CA THR A 283 -32.79 -2.77 10.20
C THR A 283 -32.47 -1.54 9.34
N CYS A 284 -31.51 -1.67 8.42
CA CYS A 284 -31.08 -0.58 7.54
C CYS A 284 -30.35 0.59 8.21
N ALA A 285 -29.87 0.43 9.44
CA ALA A 285 -29.11 1.46 10.13
C ALA A 285 -27.59 1.38 9.91
N ASN A 286 -27.12 0.46 9.04
CA ASN A 286 -25.72 0.36 8.63
C ASN A 286 -25.49 1.06 7.30
N GLY A 287 -24.32 1.69 7.16
CA GLY A 287 -24.05 2.52 6.01
C GLY A 287 -22.99 3.58 6.26
N MET A 288 -23.06 4.63 5.45
CA MET A 288 -22.14 5.75 5.47
C MET A 288 -22.89 7.05 5.74
N MET A 289 -22.34 7.86 6.66
CA MET A 289 -22.77 9.23 6.89
C MET A 289 -21.83 10.20 6.18
N ILE A 290 -22.38 11.21 5.51
CA ILE A 290 -21.64 12.32 4.90
C ILE A 290 -21.96 13.60 5.66
N MET A 291 -20.91 14.29 6.10
CA MET A 291 -20.99 15.55 6.84
C MET A 291 -20.19 16.65 6.15
N ASP A 292 -20.66 17.88 6.23
CA ASP A 292 -19.92 19.09 5.87
C ASP A 292 -19.03 19.51 7.05
N SER A 293 -17.72 19.34 6.88
CA SER A 293 -16.69 19.72 7.84
C SER A 293 -15.99 21.03 7.48
N SER A 294 -16.57 21.84 6.57
CA SER A 294 -15.96 23.09 6.09
C SER A 294 -15.61 24.08 7.20
N ASP A 295 -16.41 24.15 8.28
CA ASP A 295 -16.12 25.05 9.41
C ASP A 295 -14.85 24.60 10.15
N ILE A 296 -14.61 23.30 10.25
CA ILE A 296 -13.42 22.69 10.88
C ILE A 296 -12.18 22.88 10.00
N ALA A 297 -12.29 22.55 8.71
CA ALA A 297 -11.21 22.75 7.74
C ALA A 297 -10.73 24.20 7.68
N LYS A 298 -11.66 25.16 7.80
CA LYS A 298 -11.38 26.60 7.74
C LYS A 298 -11.11 27.24 9.10
N ARG A 299 -11.04 26.45 10.17
CA ARG A 299 -10.86 26.91 11.55
C ARG A 299 -11.82 28.05 11.96
N ARG A 300 -13.10 27.94 11.61
CA ARG A 300 -14.11 28.95 11.96
C ARG A 300 -14.52 28.88 13.44
N PRO A 301 -14.66 30.02 14.14
CA PRO A 301 -15.13 30.02 15.51
C PRO A 301 -16.54 29.41 15.62
N ASN A 302 -16.81 28.69 16.71
CA ASN A 302 -18.06 27.95 16.95
C ASN A 302 -18.41 27.01 15.77
N PRO A 303 -17.50 26.10 15.41
CA PRO A 303 -17.66 25.26 14.24
C PRO A 303 -18.90 24.40 14.32
N GLN A 304 -19.49 24.09 13.16
CA GLN A 304 -20.60 23.16 13.05
C GLN A 304 -20.20 22.02 12.11
N LEU A 305 -20.49 20.78 12.51
CA LEU A 305 -20.41 19.62 11.63
C LEU A 305 -21.83 19.35 11.10
N LYS A 306 -22.10 19.74 9.86
CA LYS A 306 -23.47 19.78 9.32
C LYS A 306 -23.78 18.49 8.57
N PHE A 307 -24.97 17.96 8.78
CA PHE A 307 -25.46 16.79 8.07
C PHE A 307 -25.63 17.08 6.57
N ILE A 308 -25.15 16.17 5.71
CA ILE A 308 -25.42 16.18 4.26
C ILE A 308 -26.33 15.01 3.89
N LYS A 309 -25.87 13.78 4.19
CA LYS A 309 -26.55 12.56 3.73
C LYS A 309 -26.28 11.39 4.66
N TRP A 310 -27.33 10.61 4.91
CA TRP A 310 -27.21 9.24 5.35
C TRP A 310 -27.45 8.31 4.16
N PHE A 311 -26.54 7.37 3.93
CA PHE A 311 -26.65 6.38 2.87
C PHE A 311 -26.61 4.98 3.48
N SER A 312 -27.78 4.33 3.53
CA SER A 312 -27.94 2.99 4.08
C SER A 312 -27.58 1.93 3.05
N TRP A 313 -27.01 0.82 3.51
CA TRP A 313 -26.84 -0.38 2.67
C TRP A 313 -28.17 -0.96 2.16
N CYS A 314 -29.29 -0.67 2.83
CA CYS A 314 -30.62 -1.06 2.36
C CYS A 314 -31.15 -0.21 1.21
N ASP A 315 -30.59 0.97 0.97
CA ASP A 315 -31.08 1.85 -0.10
C ASP A 315 -30.81 1.24 -1.49
N GLN A 316 -29.83 0.36 -1.59
CA GLN A 316 -29.38 -0.29 -2.82
C GLN A 316 -29.09 -1.79 -2.55
N PRO A 317 -30.15 -2.61 -2.37
CA PRO A 317 -30.00 -4.04 -2.13
C PRO A 317 -29.45 -4.73 -3.39
N THR A 318 -28.69 -5.80 -3.20
CA THR A 318 -28.16 -6.60 -4.32
C THR A 318 -28.36 -8.08 -4.05
N ALA A 319 -28.27 -8.91 -5.10
CA ALA A 319 -28.31 -10.35 -4.94
C ALA A 319 -27.16 -10.88 -4.05
N ALA A 320 -25.99 -10.25 -4.09
CA ALA A 320 -24.78 -10.69 -3.39
C ALA A 320 -24.91 -10.59 -1.86
N TYR A 321 -25.27 -9.42 -1.34
CA TYR A 321 -25.36 -9.17 0.12
C TYR A 321 -26.79 -8.98 0.63
N GLY A 322 -27.79 -9.31 -0.18
CA GLY A 322 -29.20 -9.18 0.17
C GLY A 322 -29.61 -7.73 0.40
N ASN A 323 -30.33 -7.48 1.48
CA ASN A 323 -30.81 -6.13 1.80
C ASN A 323 -29.80 -5.27 2.57
N GLY A 324 -28.56 -5.74 2.81
CA GLY A 324 -27.53 -4.96 3.50
C GLY A 324 -27.70 -4.82 5.02
N THR A 325 -28.72 -5.44 5.62
CA THR A 325 -28.96 -5.32 7.08
C THR A 325 -27.91 -6.03 7.93
N SER A 326 -27.29 -7.11 7.44
CA SER A 326 -26.30 -7.89 8.19
C SER A 326 -24.88 -7.34 8.12
N ALA A 327 -24.62 -6.41 7.19
CA ALA A 327 -23.30 -5.84 6.94
C ALA A 327 -23.00 -4.68 7.89
N SER A 328 -21.87 -4.74 8.60
CA SER A 328 -21.38 -3.66 9.47
C SER A 328 -20.35 -2.81 8.74
N ALA A 329 -20.67 -1.56 8.41
CA ALA A 329 -19.70 -0.67 7.79
C ALA A 329 -18.50 -0.45 8.73
N HIS A 330 -17.29 -0.60 8.21
CA HIS A 330 -16.06 -0.59 8.98
C HIS A 330 -15.18 0.61 8.64
N THR A 331 -14.66 0.67 7.41
CA THR A 331 -13.81 1.77 6.95
C THR A 331 -14.46 2.56 5.82
N THR A 332 -14.04 3.82 5.68
CA THR A 332 -14.31 4.64 4.50
C THR A 332 -12.97 5.14 3.96
N GLN A 333 -12.80 5.25 2.66
CA GLN A 333 -11.62 5.86 2.05
C GLN A 333 -12.04 6.71 0.86
N TYR A 334 -11.86 8.03 0.98
CA TYR A 334 -12.04 8.95 -0.13
C TYR A 334 -10.92 8.80 -1.16
N VAL A 335 -11.29 8.77 -2.43
CA VAL A 335 -10.39 8.76 -3.58
C VAL A 335 -10.95 9.56 -4.75
N VAL A 336 -10.06 10.04 -5.63
CA VAL A 336 -10.40 10.42 -7.00
C VAL A 336 -9.92 9.31 -7.91
N HIS A 337 -10.84 8.71 -8.65
CA HIS A 337 -10.53 7.65 -9.59
C HIS A 337 -9.91 8.24 -10.86
N LYS A 338 -9.15 7.44 -11.62
CA LYS A 338 -8.49 7.88 -12.86
C LYS A 338 -9.42 8.47 -13.94
N ASN A 339 -10.74 8.27 -13.84
CA ASN A 339 -11.74 8.93 -14.68
C ASN A 339 -12.09 10.37 -14.23
N GLY A 340 -11.45 10.87 -13.17
CA GLY A 340 -11.64 12.21 -12.60
C GLY A 340 -12.82 12.35 -11.63
N LYS A 341 -13.55 11.28 -11.33
CA LYS A 341 -14.70 11.34 -10.40
C LYS A 341 -14.30 10.98 -8.97
N PRO A 342 -14.96 11.57 -7.96
CA PRO A 342 -14.78 11.20 -6.57
C PRO A 342 -15.56 9.93 -6.22
N TYR A 343 -14.93 9.07 -5.42
CA TYR A 343 -15.53 7.86 -4.90
C TYR A 343 -15.20 7.68 -3.41
N ILE A 344 -16.05 6.94 -2.71
CA ILE A 344 -15.71 6.31 -1.44
C ILE A 344 -15.55 4.81 -1.65
N ILE A 345 -14.45 4.27 -1.13
CA ILE A 345 -14.31 2.82 -0.92
C ILE A 345 -14.71 2.53 0.51
N THR A 346 -15.58 1.55 0.72
CA THR A 346 -15.89 1.05 2.06
C THR A 346 -15.65 -0.44 2.14
N THR A 347 -15.43 -0.94 3.35
CA THR A 347 -15.48 -2.36 3.69
C THR A 347 -16.46 -2.58 4.82
N ASP A 348 -16.89 -3.83 4.98
CA ASP A 348 -17.65 -4.26 6.14
C ASP A 348 -16.79 -5.16 7.01
N GLU A 349 -16.91 -5.04 8.34
CA GLU A 349 -16.26 -5.95 9.29
C GLU A 349 -17.31 -6.67 10.12
N GLY A 350 -17.28 -8.00 10.07
CA GLY A 350 -18.10 -8.84 10.93
C GLY A 350 -19.62 -8.67 10.72
N PRO A 351 -20.43 -9.33 11.56
CA PRO A 351 -21.88 -9.28 11.47
C PRO A 351 -22.43 -8.10 12.26
N ALA A 352 -23.35 -7.34 11.66
CA ALA A 352 -24.10 -6.29 12.35
C ALA A 352 -25.13 -6.83 13.36
N LEU A 353 -25.45 -8.13 13.30
CA LEU A 353 -26.43 -8.81 14.14
C LEU A 353 -25.80 -10.10 14.69
N PHE A 354 -25.41 -10.12 15.97
CA PHE A 354 -24.70 -11.20 16.65
C PHE A 354 -25.39 -12.58 16.59
N GLN A 355 -25.15 -13.36 15.54
CA GLN A 355 -25.47 -14.79 15.55
C GLN A 355 -24.38 -15.67 14.96
N VAL A 356 -23.11 -15.43 15.25
CA VAL A 356 -22.10 -16.36 14.73
C VAL A 356 -20.94 -16.66 15.69
N ASN A 357 -21.02 -17.88 16.21
CA ASN A 357 -19.87 -18.76 16.36
C ASN A 357 -19.14 -18.91 15.01
N SER A 358 -18.07 -19.70 14.95
CA SER A 358 -17.21 -19.97 13.79
C SER A 358 -17.89 -20.34 12.45
N GLY A 359 -19.22 -20.44 12.37
CA GLY A 359 -20.05 -20.49 11.15
C GLY A 359 -20.39 -19.11 10.55
N GLY A 360 -19.51 -18.13 10.76
CA GLY A 360 -19.65 -16.67 10.52
C GLY A 360 -20.16 -16.21 9.18
N ASN A 361 -19.54 -16.74 8.15
CA ASN A 361 -19.36 -16.02 6.90
C ASN A 361 -20.70 -15.87 6.15
N CYS A 362 -21.57 -16.89 6.20
CA CYS A 362 -22.86 -16.86 5.52
C CYS A 362 -23.83 -15.81 6.07
N LEU A 363 -23.80 -15.58 7.38
CA LEU A 363 -24.67 -14.61 8.04
C LEU A 363 -24.12 -13.19 7.97
N GLN A 364 -22.79 -13.05 7.90
CA GLN A 364 -22.12 -11.74 7.83
C GLN A 364 -22.45 -11.01 6.52
N ARG A 365 -22.30 -11.67 5.37
CA ARG A 365 -22.46 -11.05 4.04
C ARG A 365 -21.74 -9.69 3.96
N THR A 366 -20.47 -9.69 4.36
CA THR A 366 -19.57 -8.53 4.37
C THR A 366 -18.94 -8.33 3.00
N TYR A 367 -18.95 -7.10 2.49
CA TYR A 367 -18.43 -6.78 1.15
C TYR A 367 -17.65 -5.47 1.19
N SER A 368 -16.78 -5.28 0.21
CA SER A 368 -16.35 -3.94 -0.16
C SER A 368 -17.31 -3.32 -1.17
N ARG A 369 -17.47 -2.00 -1.09
CA ARG A 369 -18.26 -1.19 -2.02
C ARG A 369 -17.40 -0.05 -2.56
N LEU A 370 -17.52 0.18 -3.86
CA LEU A 370 -17.10 1.43 -4.49
C LEU A 370 -18.34 2.29 -4.74
N ILE A 371 -18.36 3.49 -4.17
CA ILE A 371 -19.52 4.37 -4.13
C ILE A 371 -19.20 5.66 -4.89
N ASP A 372 -19.90 5.94 -5.99
CA ASP A 372 -19.82 7.22 -6.70
C ASP A 372 -20.49 8.30 -5.83
N ILE A 373 -19.73 9.35 -5.51
CA ILE A 373 -20.16 10.50 -4.74
C ILE A 373 -20.03 11.81 -5.54
N SER A 374 -20.06 11.73 -6.87
CA SER A 374 -20.13 12.92 -7.74
C SER A 374 -21.33 13.81 -7.42
N ASP A 375 -22.40 13.20 -6.89
CA ASP A 375 -23.51 13.87 -6.22
C ASP A 375 -23.66 13.29 -4.80
N GLU A 376 -23.16 14.00 -3.81
CA GLU A 376 -23.14 13.58 -2.39
C GLU A 376 -24.55 13.42 -1.79
N LEU A 377 -25.59 14.02 -2.41
CA LEU A 377 -26.98 13.84 -1.97
C LEU A 377 -27.60 12.54 -2.51
N ASN A 378 -27.01 11.98 -3.56
CA ASN A 378 -27.45 10.75 -4.23
C ASN A 378 -26.28 9.76 -4.47
N PRO A 379 -25.59 9.28 -3.41
CA PRO A 379 -24.51 8.30 -3.58
C PRO A 379 -25.00 7.01 -4.24
N LYS A 380 -24.12 6.37 -5.03
CA LYS A 380 -24.46 5.13 -5.74
C LYS A 380 -23.35 4.09 -5.64
N ILE A 381 -23.70 2.89 -5.20
CA ILE A 381 -22.81 1.74 -5.28
C ILE A 381 -22.66 1.40 -6.77
N VAL A 382 -21.45 1.56 -7.31
CA VAL A 382 -21.15 1.25 -8.71
C VAL A 382 -20.58 -0.14 -8.89
N ALA A 383 -19.92 -0.66 -7.86
CA ALA A 383 -19.39 -2.01 -7.83
C ALA A 383 -19.23 -2.49 -6.38
N THR A 384 -19.22 -3.80 -6.22
CA THR A 384 -18.82 -4.48 -5.00
C THR A 384 -17.73 -5.49 -5.30
N TRP A 385 -16.88 -5.74 -4.31
CA TRP A 385 -15.91 -6.81 -4.38
C TRP A 385 -15.84 -7.56 -3.05
N ASN A 386 -15.65 -8.87 -3.12
CA ASN A 386 -15.47 -9.79 -2.00
C ASN A 386 -14.78 -11.06 -2.55
N PRO A 387 -13.92 -11.74 -1.79
CA PRO A 387 -13.42 -13.04 -2.21
C PRO A 387 -14.56 -14.06 -2.35
N ALA A 388 -14.47 -14.94 -3.35
CA ALA A 388 -15.52 -15.91 -3.67
C ALA A 388 -15.87 -16.83 -2.48
N ILE A 389 -14.94 -17.12 -1.57
CA ILE A 389 -15.19 -17.90 -0.36
C ILE A 389 -16.24 -17.26 0.57
N ASN A 390 -16.41 -15.94 0.51
CA ASN A 390 -17.38 -15.19 1.32
C ASN A 390 -18.66 -14.84 0.54
N ASP A 391 -18.80 -15.31 -0.70
CA ASP A 391 -20.06 -15.19 -1.44
C ASP A 391 -21.15 -16.06 -0.78
N ALA A 392 -22.40 -15.59 -0.83
CA ALA A 392 -23.53 -16.29 -0.21
C ALA A 392 -23.74 -17.72 -0.73
N ALA A 393 -23.27 -18.04 -1.94
CA ALA A 393 -23.34 -19.38 -2.52
C ALA A 393 -22.24 -20.34 -2.00
N ASN A 394 -21.15 -19.79 -1.46
CA ASN A 394 -19.93 -20.53 -1.11
C ASN A 394 -19.61 -20.48 0.38
N CYS A 395 -20.20 -19.54 1.12
CA CYS A 395 -19.85 -19.19 2.49
C CYS A 395 -19.82 -20.36 3.49
N THR A 396 -20.57 -21.44 3.23
CA THR A 396 -20.56 -22.67 4.06
C THR A 396 -19.22 -23.41 3.99
N ILE A 397 -18.49 -23.27 2.88
CA ILE A 397 -17.13 -23.79 2.72
C ILE A 397 -16.17 -23.05 3.66
N GLY A 398 -16.39 -21.75 3.85
CA GLY A 398 -15.61 -20.89 4.73
C GLY A 398 -15.85 -21.16 6.22
N GLU A 399 -16.82 -21.99 6.62
CA GLU A 399 -17.08 -22.36 8.03
C GLU A 399 -16.03 -23.38 8.58
N ASN A 400 -14.77 -23.20 8.20
CA ASN A 400 -13.66 -24.13 8.43
C ASN A 400 -12.78 -23.74 9.65
N GLY A 401 -13.34 -22.91 10.55
CA GLY A 401 -12.64 -22.34 11.70
C GLY A 401 -11.88 -21.04 11.41
N GLN A 402 -12.05 -20.46 10.22
CA GLN A 402 -11.51 -19.16 9.82
C GLN A 402 -12.63 -18.22 9.40
N THR A 403 -12.29 -16.94 9.21
CA THR A 403 -13.22 -15.87 8.85
C THR A 403 -12.71 -15.11 7.63
N TYR A 404 -13.59 -14.86 6.68
CA TYR A 404 -13.18 -14.32 5.38
C TYR A 404 -13.96 -13.05 5.10
N TYR A 405 -13.35 -11.89 5.26
CA TYR A 405 -13.95 -10.61 4.90
C TYR A 405 -12.88 -9.54 4.67
N PRO A 406 -13.15 -8.54 3.82
CA PRO A 406 -12.31 -7.35 3.73
C PRO A 406 -12.40 -6.53 5.02
N HIS A 407 -11.27 -6.20 5.63
CA HIS A 407 -11.18 -5.42 6.87
C HIS A 407 -10.77 -3.98 6.55
N TYR A 408 -9.49 -3.68 6.37
CA TYR A 408 -9.05 -2.36 5.90
C TYR A 408 -8.70 -2.31 4.40
N VAL A 409 -8.50 -1.09 3.90
CA VAL A 409 -8.15 -0.81 2.51
C VAL A 409 -6.88 0.03 2.37
N GLY A 410 -6.24 -0.14 1.23
CA GLY A 410 -5.27 0.76 0.63
C GLY A 410 -5.65 1.06 -0.82
N VAL A 411 -4.99 2.04 -1.45
CA VAL A 411 -5.12 2.33 -2.88
C VAL A 411 -3.76 2.63 -3.50
N ASP A 412 -3.61 2.37 -4.80
CA ASP A 412 -2.39 2.65 -5.55
C ASP A 412 -2.07 4.14 -5.65
N ASN A 413 -3.10 4.97 -5.87
CA ASN A 413 -2.96 6.42 -5.87
C ASN A 413 -4.29 7.05 -5.43
N LYS A 414 -4.27 7.89 -4.40
CA LYS A 414 -5.52 8.45 -3.86
C LYS A 414 -6.20 9.44 -4.81
N ASN A 415 -5.45 10.14 -5.67
CA ASN A 415 -5.97 11.16 -6.58
C ASN A 415 -6.10 10.69 -8.04
N HIS A 416 -5.66 9.47 -8.33
CA HIS A 416 -5.73 8.83 -9.64
C HIS A 416 -5.91 7.32 -9.50
N MET A 417 -6.83 6.93 -8.63
CA MET A 417 -7.00 5.53 -8.22
C MET A 417 -7.35 4.64 -9.41
N SER A 418 -6.67 3.50 -9.50
CA SER A 418 -6.99 2.42 -10.43
C SER A 418 -7.06 1.06 -9.76
N GLN A 419 -6.49 0.92 -8.56
CA GLN A 419 -6.44 -0.34 -7.82
C GLN A 419 -6.80 -0.12 -6.36
N VAL A 420 -7.49 -1.10 -5.80
CA VAL A 420 -7.79 -1.17 -4.37
C VAL A 420 -7.08 -2.38 -3.80
N LEU A 421 -6.47 -2.17 -2.63
CA LEU A 421 -5.76 -3.19 -1.86
C LEU A 421 -6.60 -3.50 -0.63
N TYR A 422 -6.92 -4.77 -0.41
CA TYR A 422 -7.73 -5.21 0.72
C TYR A 422 -6.90 -6.06 1.67
N ALA A 423 -6.93 -5.72 2.95
CA ALA A 423 -6.55 -6.65 4.00
C ALA A 423 -7.79 -7.50 4.30
N ALA A 424 -7.81 -8.73 3.78
CA ALA A 424 -8.99 -9.59 3.75
C ALA A 424 -8.91 -10.73 4.77
N TYR A 425 -8.35 -10.44 5.94
CA TYR A 425 -8.24 -11.36 7.07
C TYR A 425 -7.54 -12.67 6.68
N TRP A 426 -8.19 -13.84 6.82
CA TRP A 426 -7.58 -15.12 6.42
C TRP A 426 -7.49 -15.32 4.91
N SER A 427 -8.14 -14.47 4.10
CA SER A 427 -7.84 -14.35 2.68
C SER A 427 -6.54 -13.54 2.43
N GLY A 428 -5.85 -13.04 3.46
CA GLY A 428 -4.59 -12.31 3.28
C GLY A 428 -4.78 -10.97 2.55
N VAL A 429 -3.81 -10.56 1.76
CA VAL A 429 -3.87 -9.31 0.98
C VAL A 429 -4.39 -9.59 -0.43
N ARG A 430 -5.36 -8.80 -0.90
CA ARG A 430 -5.93 -8.88 -2.25
C ARG A 430 -5.77 -7.57 -2.99
N VAL A 431 -5.42 -7.63 -4.27
CA VAL A 431 -5.33 -6.46 -5.15
C VAL A 431 -6.36 -6.59 -6.25
N VAL A 432 -7.20 -5.57 -6.36
CA VAL A 432 -8.33 -5.55 -7.29
C VAL A 432 -8.18 -4.36 -8.22
N ASP A 433 -8.16 -4.64 -9.52
CA ASP A 433 -8.18 -3.64 -10.58
C ASP A 433 -9.59 -3.05 -10.70
N PHE A 434 -9.70 -1.76 -10.38
CA PHE A 434 -10.89 -0.94 -10.52
C PHE A 434 -10.77 0.05 -11.69
N SER A 435 -9.83 -0.19 -12.62
CA SER A 435 -9.68 0.61 -13.84
C SER A 435 -10.99 0.86 -14.60
N ASP A 436 -11.84 -0.15 -14.63
CA ASP A 436 -13.27 -0.01 -14.91
C ASP A 436 -14.01 -0.08 -13.58
N PRO A 437 -14.57 1.04 -13.08
CA PRO A 437 -15.16 1.10 -11.74
C PRO A 437 -16.45 0.26 -11.62
N THR A 438 -16.98 -0.28 -12.72
CA THR A 438 -18.17 -1.14 -12.74
C THR A 438 -17.85 -2.62 -12.87
N ASN A 439 -16.58 -2.97 -13.10
CA ASN A 439 -16.15 -4.33 -13.39
C ASN A 439 -14.83 -4.64 -12.67
N PRO A 440 -14.83 -4.69 -11.33
CA PRO A 440 -13.64 -4.98 -10.54
C PRO A 440 -13.11 -6.39 -10.83
N LYS A 441 -11.79 -6.54 -10.86
CA LYS A 441 -11.13 -7.82 -11.11
C LYS A 441 -9.97 -8.04 -10.16
N GLU A 442 -9.92 -9.18 -9.48
CA GLU A 442 -8.75 -9.51 -8.70
C GLU A 442 -7.56 -9.82 -9.62
N VAL A 443 -6.41 -9.19 -9.35
CA VAL A 443 -5.23 -9.25 -10.22
C VAL A 443 -3.95 -9.69 -9.50
N ALA A 444 -3.94 -9.68 -8.17
CA ALA A 444 -2.87 -10.24 -7.37
C ALA A 444 -3.37 -10.56 -5.95
N TYR A 445 -2.70 -11.48 -5.26
CA TYR A 445 -2.94 -11.76 -3.85
C TYR A 445 -1.72 -12.34 -3.15
N TYR A 446 -1.73 -12.27 -1.81
CA TYR A 446 -0.71 -12.87 -0.96
C TYR A 446 -1.29 -13.30 0.39
N ASN A 447 -1.15 -14.57 0.72
CA ASN A 447 -1.36 -15.15 2.03
C ASN A 447 0.01 -15.55 2.59
N SER A 448 0.41 -14.93 3.71
CA SER A 448 1.69 -15.25 4.33
C SER A 448 1.74 -16.72 4.80
N PRO A 449 2.87 -17.41 4.66
CA PRO A 449 3.10 -18.70 5.31
C PRO A 449 2.84 -18.62 6.82
N ALA A 450 2.47 -19.73 7.45
CA ALA A 450 2.33 -19.79 8.90
C ALA A 450 3.65 -19.47 9.60
N ASN A 451 3.62 -18.63 10.63
CA ASN A 451 4.78 -18.43 11.50
C ASN A 451 4.95 -19.67 12.40
N PRO A 452 6.04 -20.45 12.28
CA PRO A 452 6.21 -21.69 13.03
C PRO A 452 6.31 -21.49 14.55
N ALA A 453 6.61 -20.26 15.01
CA ALA A 453 6.71 -19.95 16.43
C ALA A 453 5.36 -19.58 17.07
N LEU A 454 4.39 -19.11 16.28
CA LEU A 454 3.18 -18.45 16.78
C LEU A 454 1.89 -19.01 16.20
N THR A 455 1.88 -19.31 14.89
CA THR A 455 0.68 -19.77 14.20
C THR A 455 0.34 -21.20 14.61
N PRO A 456 -0.88 -21.48 15.11
CA PRO A 456 -1.31 -22.83 15.44
C PRO A 456 -1.18 -23.80 14.26
N SER A 457 -0.89 -25.07 14.54
CA SER A 457 -0.59 -26.11 13.52
C SER A 457 -1.73 -26.43 12.56
N ASN A 458 -2.96 -25.99 12.85
CA ASN A 458 -4.13 -26.13 12.01
C ASN A 458 -4.65 -24.77 11.51
N ALA A 459 -3.89 -23.68 11.64
CA ALA A 459 -4.30 -22.34 11.24
C ALA A 459 -3.39 -21.79 10.13
N SER A 460 -3.88 -20.75 9.43
CA SER A 460 -3.03 -19.80 8.72
C SER A 460 -3.04 -18.47 9.46
N ASP A 461 -2.03 -17.66 9.16
CA ASP A 461 -1.96 -16.28 9.62
C ASP A 461 -2.97 -15.40 8.85
N HIS A 462 -3.29 -14.23 9.39
CA HIS A 462 -4.26 -13.31 8.80
C HIS A 462 -3.78 -11.87 8.81
N SER A 463 -4.26 -11.09 7.84
CA SER A 463 -3.96 -9.67 7.70
C SER A 463 -5.24 -8.85 7.77
N ALA A 464 -5.31 -7.99 8.77
CA ALA A 464 -6.35 -6.98 8.98
C ALA A 464 -5.90 -5.50 8.77
N PRO A 465 -4.62 -5.09 8.94
CA PRO A 465 -4.24 -3.68 8.97
C PRO A 465 -4.57 -2.87 7.70
N PRO A 466 -4.64 -1.52 7.79
CA PRO A 466 -4.49 -0.64 6.63
C PRO A 466 -3.26 -1.00 5.79
N ILE A 467 -3.37 -0.83 4.47
CA ILE A 467 -2.30 -1.17 3.52
C ILE A 467 -1.79 0.12 2.86
N PRO A 468 -0.92 0.90 3.54
CA PRO A 468 -0.26 2.01 2.88
C PRO A 468 0.53 1.53 1.65
N TYR A 469 0.36 2.28 0.55
CA TYR A 469 1.09 2.09 -0.70
C TYR A 469 2.11 3.21 -0.86
N ASP A 470 3.37 2.85 -1.10
CA ASP A 470 4.41 3.81 -1.46
C ASP A 470 4.33 4.08 -2.96
N GLU A 471 3.73 5.20 -3.35
CA GLU A 471 3.55 5.58 -4.76
C GLU A 471 4.89 5.75 -5.51
N ALA A 472 5.98 6.10 -4.81
CA ALA A 472 7.29 6.33 -5.43
C ALA A 472 8.02 5.02 -5.76
N ASN A 473 7.75 3.98 -4.98
CA ASN A 473 8.46 2.70 -5.07
C ASN A 473 7.57 1.49 -5.37
N CYS A 474 6.25 1.69 -5.40
CA CYS A 474 5.24 0.70 -5.71
C CYS A 474 5.26 -0.52 -4.77
N PHE A 475 5.63 -0.28 -3.51
CA PHE A 475 5.59 -1.28 -2.45
C PHE A 475 4.34 -1.11 -1.59
N LEU A 476 3.80 -2.23 -1.16
CA LEU A 476 2.68 -2.32 -0.24
C LEU A 476 3.23 -2.67 1.13
N TYR A 477 2.83 -1.95 2.17
CA TYR A 477 3.25 -2.21 3.53
C TYR A 477 2.04 -2.63 4.35
N THR A 478 2.09 -3.79 4.98
CA THR A 478 1.05 -4.22 5.90
C THR A 478 1.57 -5.28 6.85
N GLY A 479 0.75 -5.67 7.82
CA GLY A 479 1.10 -6.66 8.81
C GLY A 479 0.24 -7.90 8.77
N TRP A 480 0.83 -8.96 9.29
CA TRP A 480 0.15 -10.18 9.66
C TRP A 480 0.23 -10.37 11.16
N THR A 481 -0.81 -10.94 11.74
CA THR A 481 -0.93 -11.10 13.18
C THR A 481 0.28 -11.80 13.78
N ASP A 482 0.78 -12.86 13.16
CA ASP A 482 1.93 -13.62 13.67
C ASP A 482 3.24 -13.28 12.95
N ASN A 483 3.21 -12.95 11.67
CA ASN A 483 4.40 -12.72 10.85
C ASN A 483 5.00 -11.30 10.93
N GLY A 484 4.37 -10.38 11.63
CA GLY A 484 4.90 -9.03 11.76
C GLY A 484 4.64 -8.18 10.50
N LEU A 485 5.54 -7.23 10.22
CA LEU A 485 5.47 -6.38 9.02
C LEU A 485 5.95 -7.17 7.83
N GLU A 486 5.21 -7.10 6.72
CA GLU A 486 5.67 -7.57 5.41
C GLU A 486 5.54 -6.45 4.37
N ILE A 487 6.54 -6.40 3.48
CA ILE A 487 6.58 -5.49 2.33
C ILE A 487 6.35 -6.34 1.09
N LEU A 488 5.34 -5.99 0.31
CA LEU A 488 4.95 -6.73 -0.88
C LEU A 488 5.12 -5.88 -2.14
N GLU A 489 5.24 -6.55 -3.29
CA GLU A 489 5.34 -5.92 -4.60
C GLU A 489 4.53 -6.73 -5.63
N ILE A 490 3.62 -6.04 -6.34
CA ILE A 490 2.88 -6.61 -7.46
C ILE A 490 3.86 -6.86 -8.61
N THR A 491 3.87 -8.06 -9.18
CA THR A 491 4.91 -8.49 -10.15
C THR A 491 4.52 -8.27 -11.61
N ASP A 492 3.28 -7.87 -11.88
CA ASP A 492 2.81 -7.56 -13.23
C ASP A 492 3.01 -6.06 -13.54
N PRO A 493 3.80 -5.69 -14.57
CA PRO A 493 4.05 -4.30 -14.95
C PRO A 493 2.80 -3.56 -15.47
N LYS A 494 1.70 -4.26 -15.77
CA LYS A 494 0.42 -3.62 -16.04
C LYS A 494 -0.10 -2.88 -14.81
N TYR A 495 0.03 -3.50 -13.64
CA TYR A 495 -0.53 -3.01 -12.38
C TYR A 495 0.54 -2.37 -11.47
N ASN A 496 1.82 -2.61 -11.72
CA ASN A 496 2.92 -1.96 -11.01
C ASN A 496 3.69 -1.00 -11.92
N ALA A 497 3.52 0.30 -11.70
CA ALA A 497 4.17 1.33 -12.50
C ALA A 497 5.70 1.33 -12.36
N CYS A 498 6.23 0.93 -11.20
CA CYS A 498 7.66 0.97 -10.93
C CYS A 498 8.42 -0.14 -11.66
N LEU A 499 7.75 -1.24 -12.05
CA LEU A 499 8.33 -2.24 -12.97
C LEU A 499 8.51 -1.70 -14.39
N ARG A 500 7.96 -0.51 -14.71
CA ARG A 500 8.11 0.19 -16.00
C ARG A 500 9.17 1.29 -15.94
N LYS A 501 9.85 1.49 -14.81
CA LYS A 501 11.01 2.39 -14.69
C LYS A 501 12.04 2.04 -15.76
N ALA A 502 12.79 3.04 -16.20
CA ALA A 502 13.86 2.87 -17.18
C ALA A 502 15.13 3.61 -16.74
N ALA A 503 16.28 3.06 -17.11
CA ALA A 503 17.59 3.68 -16.93
C ALA A 503 18.23 3.91 -18.30
N THR A 504 18.76 5.10 -18.54
CA THR A 504 19.57 5.39 -19.73
C THR A 504 20.69 6.36 -19.39
N GLY A 505 21.85 6.18 -20.01
CA GLY A 505 22.95 7.15 -19.93
C GLY A 505 24.31 6.48 -19.99
N GLY A 506 25.33 7.21 -19.60
CA GLY A 506 26.70 6.73 -19.61
C GLY A 506 27.66 7.84 -19.22
N GLY A 507 28.88 7.47 -18.90
CA GLY A 507 29.87 8.42 -18.40
C GLY A 507 31.27 7.87 -18.39
N MET A 508 32.19 8.75 -17.99
CA MET A 508 33.60 8.43 -17.79
C MET A 508 33.99 8.75 -16.36
N ILE A 509 34.90 7.95 -15.80
CA ILE A 509 35.38 8.10 -14.43
C ILE A 509 36.90 8.13 -14.50
N ALA A 510 37.49 9.25 -14.07
CA ALA A 510 38.93 9.39 -13.95
C ALA A 510 39.41 8.50 -12.79
N GLY A 511 40.41 7.65 -13.03
CA GLY A 511 41.01 6.89 -11.94
C GLY A 511 42.02 7.74 -11.18
N ASN A 512 42.14 7.48 -9.88
CA ASN A 512 43.15 8.08 -9.03
C ASN A 512 44.52 7.44 -9.32
N VAL A 513 45.29 7.99 -10.25
CA VAL A 513 46.73 7.71 -10.35
C VAL A 513 47.47 8.77 -9.54
N PRO A 514 48.20 8.42 -8.45
CA PRO A 514 49.15 9.33 -7.86
C PRO A 514 50.16 9.73 -8.92
N ALA A 515 50.39 11.03 -9.09
CA ALA A 515 51.40 11.56 -10.00
C ALA A 515 52.81 11.23 -9.47
N ASP A 516 53.23 9.96 -9.53
CA ASP A 516 54.64 9.64 -9.48
C ASP A 516 54.98 8.25 -10.03
N SER A 517 55.44 8.23 -11.29
CA SER A 517 56.45 7.27 -11.72
C SER A 517 57.29 7.87 -12.84
N GLY A 518 58.34 8.58 -12.42
CA GLY A 518 59.63 8.60 -13.12
C GLY A 518 59.71 9.27 -14.50
N ASN A 519 60.39 10.42 -14.52
CA ASN A 519 61.29 10.88 -15.59
C ASN A 519 60.92 10.50 -17.04
N GLY A 520 60.13 11.33 -17.70
CA GLY A 520 60.00 11.27 -19.15
C GLY A 520 59.17 12.42 -19.70
N LYS A 521 59.82 13.34 -20.42
CA LYS A 521 59.16 14.36 -21.23
C LYS A 521 58.15 13.71 -22.18
N GLY A 522 56.86 13.82 -21.86
CA GLY A 522 55.74 13.44 -22.71
C GLY A 522 54.78 14.61 -22.84
N ASN A 523 54.50 15.02 -24.08
CA ASN A 523 53.61 16.12 -24.45
C ASN A 523 52.27 16.06 -23.71
N GLY A 524 51.75 17.24 -23.35
CA GLY A 524 50.38 17.41 -22.87
C GLY A 524 49.38 16.82 -23.87
N ASN A 525 48.61 15.84 -23.41
CA ASN A 525 47.25 15.49 -23.83
C ASN A 525 46.86 14.15 -23.17
N GLY A 526 45.79 14.18 -22.39
CA GLY A 526 44.99 13.00 -22.07
C GLY A 526 45.16 12.44 -20.67
N HIS A 527 44.39 12.96 -19.72
CA HIS A 527 43.82 12.09 -18.70
C HIS A 527 42.99 11.04 -19.45
N LYS A 528 43.54 9.83 -19.67
CA LYS A 528 42.70 8.72 -20.12
C LYS A 528 41.74 8.41 -18.98
N ALA A 529 40.43 8.47 -19.24
CA ALA A 529 39.47 7.96 -18.29
C ALA A 529 39.76 6.48 -18.04
N ASP A 530 39.91 6.09 -16.78
CA ASP A 530 40.22 4.70 -16.45
C ASP A 530 38.98 3.83 -16.57
N ILE A 531 37.78 4.36 -16.33
CA ILE A 531 36.51 3.63 -16.48
C ILE A 531 35.55 4.39 -17.39
N GLN A 532 34.99 3.69 -18.37
CA GLN A 532 33.90 4.16 -19.22
C GLN A 532 32.71 3.23 -19.03
N PHE A 533 31.50 3.78 -18.98
CA PHE A 533 30.31 2.95 -18.92
C PHE A 533 29.14 3.53 -19.71
N SER A 534 28.24 2.66 -20.15
CA SER A 534 26.96 3.00 -20.74
C SER A 534 25.88 2.07 -20.20
N VAL A 535 24.67 2.58 -20.05
CA VAL A 535 23.50 1.86 -19.56
C VAL A 535 22.29 2.23 -20.39
N SER A 536 21.52 1.21 -20.75
CA SER A 536 20.17 1.30 -21.28
C SER A 536 19.43 0.10 -20.73
N ALA A 537 18.31 0.33 -20.04
CA ALA A 537 17.44 -0.72 -19.52
C ALA A 537 16.01 -0.20 -19.49
N LYS A 538 15.11 -0.85 -20.24
CA LYS A 538 13.68 -0.52 -20.26
C LYS A 538 12.85 -1.72 -20.66
N ARG A 539 11.56 -1.70 -20.32
CA ARG A 539 10.59 -2.62 -20.93
C ARG A 539 10.10 -2.07 -22.26
N VAL A 540 9.97 -2.95 -23.26
CA VAL A 540 9.31 -2.61 -24.53
C VAL A 540 7.79 -2.68 -24.40
N ASP A 541 7.07 -2.49 -25.51
CA ASP A 541 5.60 -2.59 -25.59
C ASP A 541 4.90 -1.70 -24.54
N ALA A 542 5.26 -0.41 -24.53
CA ALA A 542 4.77 0.58 -23.56
C ALA A 542 5.00 0.18 -22.09
N GLY A 543 6.08 -0.56 -21.82
CA GLY A 543 6.46 -0.99 -20.47
C GLY A 543 5.91 -2.36 -20.07
N LEU A 544 5.18 -3.05 -20.94
CA LEU A 544 4.54 -4.34 -20.63
C LEU A 544 5.30 -5.55 -21.18
N GLY A 545 6.22 -5.33 -22.10
CA GLY A 545 6.98 -6.38 -22.76
C GLY A 545 8.18 -6.87 -21.97
N ARG A 546 9.05 -7.60 -22.67
CA ARG A 546 10.36 -8.00 -22.14
C ARG A 546 11.23 -6.78 -21.81
N ILE A 547 12.22 -6.99 -20.96
CA ILE A 547 13.25 -5.99 -20.70
C ILE A 547 14.25 -6.04 -21.86
N GLU A 548 14.59 -4.89 -22.42
CA GLU A 548 15.64 -4.71 -23.41
C GLU A 548 16.61 -3.64 -22.96
N GLY A 549 17.84 -3.76 -23.44
CA GLY A 549 18.88 -2.82 -23.07
C GLY A 549 20.27 -3.40 -23.26
N ASN A 550 21.25 -2.64 -22.79
CA ASN A 550 22.62 -3.05 -22.68
C ASN A 550 23.28 -2.25 -21.56
N LEU A 551 24.21 -2.89 -20.85
CA LEU A 551 25.18 -2.18 -20.05
C LEU A 551 26.56 -2.64 -20.46
N GLU A 552 27.44 -1.68 -20.71
CA GLU A 552 28.84 -1.93 -20.98
C GLU A 552 29.67 -1.09 -20.00
N LEU A 553 30.67 -1.69 -19.37
CA LEU A 553 31.67 -0.99 -18.57
C LEU A 553 33.05 -1.49 -19.00
N SER A 554 33.96 -0.56 -19.27
CA SER A 554 35.35 -0.82 -19.63
C SER A 554 36.26 -0.08 -18.68
N ASP A 555 37.05 -0.82 -17.91
CA ASP A 555 38.14 -0.32 -17.08
C ASP A 555 39.48 -0.62 -17.74
N GLN A 556 40.10 0.42 -18.30
CA GLN A 556 41.36 0.29 -19.02
C GLN A 556 42.53 -0.01 -18.07
N ALA A 557 42.53 0.59 -16.88
CA ALA A 557 43.60 0.43 -15.89
C ALA A 557 43.70 -1.01 -15.40
N ASN A 558 42.56 -1.63 -15.10
CA ASN A 558 42.49 -3.01 -14.62
C ASN A 558 42.21 -4.03 -15.72
N ARG A 559 42.25 -3.62 -16.99
CA ARG A 559 41.94 -4.47 -18.17
C ARG A 559 40.64 -5.25 -17.99
N THR A 560 39.63 -4.60 -17.43
CA THR A 560 38.36 -5.21 -17.07
C THR A 560 37.25 -4.75 -18.00
N THR A 561 36.42 -5.68 -18.44
CA THR A 561 35.22 -5.41 -19.24
C THR A 561 34.03 -6.14 -18.65
N ILE A 562 32.93 -5.40 -18.50
CA ILE A 562 31.63 -5.93 -18.08
C ILE A 562 30.65 -5.66 -19.22
N ARG A 563 29.87 -6.66 -19.58
CA ARG A 563 28.71 -6.54 -20.45
C ARG A 563 27.52 -7.19 -19.79
N LEU A 564 26.38 -6.54 -19.83
CA LEU A 564 25.08 -7.08 -19.43
C LEU A 564 24.12 -6.85 -20.59
N ASN A 565 23.53 -7.93 -21.11
CA ASN A 565 22.66 -7.91 -22.28
C ASN A 565 21.44 -8.82 -22.13
N GLU A 566 21.41 -9.69 -21.13
CA GLU A 566 20.23 -10.49 -20.77
C GLU A 566 19.69 -10.02 -19.42
N PHE A 567 18.56 -9.31 -19.43
CA PHE A 567 17.97 -8.74 -18.22
C PHE A 567 16.96 -9.70 -17.58
N VAL A 568 17.06 -9.86 -16.27
CA VAL A 568 16.20 -10.71 -15.44
C VAL A 568 15.16 -9.89 -14.69
N SER A 569 15.56 -8.74 -14.12
CA SER A 569 14.66 -7.85 -13.40
C SER A 569 14.92 -6.38 -13.72
N LEU A 570 13.89 -5.56 -13.55
CA LEU A 570 13.90 -4.10 -13.68
C LEU A 570 12.76 -3.54 -12.83
N GLY A 571 13.06 -2.63 -11.90
CA GLY A 571 12.06 -2.05 -11.01
C GLY A 571 12.63 -1.14 -9.93
N SER A 572 11.88 -0.95 -8.84
CA SER A 572 12.34 -0.23 -7.67
C SER A 572 13.53 -0.91 -6.99
N VAL A 573 14.38 -0.11 -6.35
CA VAL A 573 15.48 -0.61 -5.52
C VAL A 573 14.91 -1.35 -4.32
N ARG A 574 15.34 -2.60 -4.11
CA ARG A 574 14.85 -3.45 -3.01
C ARG A 574 15.93 -3.69 -1.98
N ASN A 575 17.16 -3.86 -2.47
CA ASN A 575 18.29 -4.28 -1.67
C ASN A 575 19.23 -3.10 -1.41
N GLN A 576 20.13 -3.27 -0.44
CA GLN A 576 21.21 -2.31 -0.25
C GLN A 576 22.00 -2.16 -1.56
N CYS A 577 22.12 -0.93 -2.05
CA CYS A 577 22.71 -0.62 -3.34
C CYS A 577 23.76 0.50 -3.25
N GLY A 578 24.76 0.28 -2.39
CA GLY A 578 25.78 1.29 -2.10
C GLY A 578 25.17 2.50 -1.41
N THR A 579 25.34 3.68 -1.99
CA THR A 579 24.69 4.91 -1.51
C THR A 579 23.35 5.20 -2.19
N VAL A 580 22.95 4.39 -3.19
CA VAL A 580 21.65 4.57 -3.85
C VAL A 580 20.56 4.25 -2.87
N THR A 581 19.69 5.22 -2.65
CA THR A 581 18.52 5.11 -1.78
C THR A 581 17.28 4.77 -2.60
N VAL A 582 16.37 4.02 -2.00
CA VAL A 582 15.06 3.76 -2.59
C VAL A 582 14.30 5.09 -2.79
N GLY A 583 13.67 5.27 -3.95
CA GLY A 583 13.01 6.52 -4.31
C GLY A 583 12.49 6.54 -5.76
N ALA A 584 11.68 7.55 -6.07
CA ALA A 584 11.10 7.74 -7.41
C ALA A 584 12.18 7.92 -8.50
N ASN A 585 13.29 8.55 -8.14
CA ASN A 585 14.45 8.81 -9.00
C ASN A 585 15.49 7.66 -9.03
N ALA A 586 15.16 6.51 -8.43
CA ALA A 586 16.03 5.35 -8.37
C ALA A 586 15.42 4.11 -9.04
N VAL A 587 16.28 3.31 -9.66
CA VAL A 587 15.92 2.07 -10.36
C VAL A 587 16.98 1.00 -10.16
N GLU A 588 16.53 -0.24 -9.95
CA GLU A 588 17.36 -1.44 -9.88
C GLU A 588 17.06 -2.33 -11.09
N PHE A 589 18.10 -2.91 -11.69
CA PHE A 589 17.97 -3.99 -12.66
C PHE A 589 19.05 -5.05 -12.45
N SER A 590 18.76 -6.26 -12.90
CA SER A 590 19.71 -7.38 -12.81
C SER A 590 19.69 -8.23 -14.06
N GLY A 591 20.73 -9.04 -14.24
CA GLY A 591 20.75 -10.04 -15.28
C GLY A 591 22.11 -10.66 -15.53
N ASN A 592 22.23 -11.31 -16.69
CA ASN A 592 23.39 -12.08 -17.11
C ASN A 592 24.14 -11.41 -18.25
N GLY A 593 25.44 -11.63 -18.29
CA GLY A 593 26.29 -11.21 -19.38
C GLY A 593 27.71 -11.72 -19.20
N LEU A 594 28.69 -10.86 -19.42
CA LEU A 594 30.09 -11.23 -19.49
C LEU A 594 30.97 -10.36 -18.59
N PHE A 595 31.86 -11.01 -17.83
CA PHE A 595 33.01 -10.40 -17.17
C PHE A 595 34.29 -10.90 -17.84
N ASN A 596 35.05 -10.00 -18.49
CA ASN A 596 36.27 -10.35 -19.22
C ASN A 596 36.07 -11.51 -20.21
N GLY A 597 34.92 -11.51 -20.89
CA GLY A 597 34.53 -12.53 -21.87
C GLY A 597 34.02 -13.86 -21.26
N LYS A 598 33.91 -13.98 -19.94
CA LYS A 598 33.35 -15.16 -19.26
C LYS A 598 31.94 -14.88 -18.72
N PRO A 599 31.03 -15.88 -18.68
CA PRO A 599 29.70 -15.71 -18.12
C PRO A 599 29.73 -15.17 -16.68
N ALA A 600 28.87 -14.19 -16.40
CA ALA A 600 28.72 -13.57 -15.09
C ALA A 600 27.33 -12.97 -14.92
N SER A 601 26.92 -12.73 -13.68
CA SER A 601 25.64 -12.10 -13.33
C SER A 601 25.86 -10.81 -12.53
N PHE A 602 24.99 -9.83 -12.76
CA PHE A 602 25.13 -8.49 -12.21
C PHE A 602 23.81 -7.95 -11.66
N ARG A 603 23.90 -7.15 -10.60
CA ARG A 603 22.85 -6.25 -10.12
C ARG A 603 23.35 -4.81 -10.24
N VAL A 604 22.50 -3.91 -10.70
CA VAL A 604 22.84 -2.51 -10.93
C VAL A 604 21.73 -1.62 -10.38
N CYS A 605 22.14 -0.57 -9.69
CA CYS A 605 21.27 0.46 -9.17
C CYS A 605 21.72 1.82 -9.72
N VAL A 606 20.75 2.63 -10.15
CA VAL A 606 20.99 3.95 -10.72
C VAL A 606 20.06 4.92 -10.03
N GLN A 607 20.57 6.10 -9.68
CA GLN A 607 19.80 7.19 -9.09
C GLN A 607 20.18 8.51 -9.75
N ASP A 608 19.16 9.24 -10.20
CA ASP A 608 19.31 10.58 -10.78
C ASP A 608 19.20 11.61 -9.66
N ASN A 609 20.28 12.36 -9.41
CA ASN A 609 20.32 13.39 -8.37
C ASN A 609 20.32 14.81 -8.95
N GLY A 610 20.15 14.94 -10.27
CA GLY A 610 20.00 16.23 -10.93
C GLY A 610 18.63 16.86 -10.72
N GLU A 611 18.55 18.19 -10.87
CA GLU A 611 17.28 18.86 -11.13
C GLU A 611 16.85 18.50 -12.56
N TRP A 612 15.97 17.51 -12.73
CA TRP A 612 15.33 17.23 -14.01
C TRP A 612 13.81 17.34 -13.94
N ASP A 613 13.28 18.04 -14.93
CA ASP A 613 11.92 18.50 -15.18
C ASP A 613 11.09 17.52 -16.05
N GLY A 614 11.59 16.31 -16.30
CA GLY A 614 10.96 15.31 -17.18
C GLY A 614 10.24 14.14 -16.51
N GLY A 615 9.95 14.23 -15.21
CA GLY A 615 9.00 13.34 -14.51
C GLY A 615 9.58 12.01 -13.98
N PRO A 616 8.81 11.29 -13.13
CA PRO A 616 9.29 10.21 -12.26
C PRO A 616 9.60 8.86 -12.96
N ALA A 617 9.56 8.79 -14.29
CA ALA A 617 9.63 7.53 -15.04
C ALA A 617 10.99 7.26 -15.73
N HIS A 618 11.91 8.22 -15.69
CA HIS A 618 13.19 8.15 -16.39
C HIS A 618 14.34 8.54 -15.46
N VAL A 619 15.27 7.61 -15.22
CA VAL A 619 16.54 7.89 -14.54
C VAL A 619 17.59 8.09 -15.62
N ALA A 620 17.98 9.34 -15.85
CA ALA A 620 18.92 9.72 -16.90
C ALA A 620 20.24 10.17 -16.29
N LEU A 621 21.30 9.37 -16.49
CA LEU A 621 22.65 9.80 -16.10
C LEU A 621 23.14 10.89 -17.06
N ALA A 622 23.58 12.03 -16.53
CA ALA A 622 24.19 13.07 -17.37
C ALA A 622 25.48 12.56 -18.04
N HIS A 623 25.59 12.81 -19.35
CA HIS A 623 26.83 12.68 -20.09
C HIS A 623 27.81 13.80 -19.69
N SER A 624 28.84 13.52 -18.89
CA SER A 624 30.03 14.35 -18.87
C SER A 624 30.92 13.96 -20.04
N ASN A 625 30.70 14.58 -21.21
CA ASN A 625 31.72 14.56 -22.25
C ASN A 625 32.95 15.28 -21.68
N GLY A 626 34.07 14.58 -21.56
CA GLY A 626 35.36 15.10 -21.05
C GLY A 626 35.99 16.20 -21.92
N GLN A 627 35.31 17.33 -22.09
CA GLN A 627 35.85 18.58 -22.57
C GLN A 627 35.60 19.69 -21.55
N GLN A 628 36.24 19.57 -20.39
CA GLN A 628 36.42 20.70 -19.48
C GLN A 628 37.87 20.79 -19.04
N LEU A 629 38.75 20.97 -20.02
CA LEU A 629 40.10 21.48 -19.79
C LEU A 629 40.44 22.40 -20.96
N LEU A 630 40.04 23.66 -20.85
CA LEU A 630 40.87 24.75 -21.38
C LEU A 630 40.57 26.07 -20.66
N ARG A 631 41.60 26.54 -19.94
CA ARG A 631 41.90 27.91 -19.50
C ARG A 631 41.40 28.35 -18.12
N GLU A 632 42.17 27.94 -17.11
CA GLU A 632 42.93 28.95 -16.36
C GLU A 632 43.91 29.64 -17.33
N LEU A 633 43.53 30.80 -17.85
CA LEU A 633 44.49 31.77 -18.36
C LEU A 633 43.79 33.14 -18.40
N ILE A 634 43.72 33.78 -17.23
CA ILE A 634 43.92 35.22 -16.96
C ILE A 634 43.89 35.34 -15.42
N GLN A 635 45.08 35.31 -14.82
CA GLN A 635 45.34 36.06 -13.60
C GLN A 635 45.31 37.56 -13.97
N ASP A 636 44.87 38.36 -13.01
CA ASP A 636 44.77 39.82 -13.01
C ASP A 636 43.58 40.41 -13.77
N LEU A 637 42.52 40.74 -13.02
CA LEU A 637 41.88 42.06 -13.01
C LEU A 637 40.79 42.10 -11.91
N GLU A 638 41.08 42.85 -10.84
CA GLU A 638 40.07 43.43 -9.96
C GLU A 638 39.16 44.34 -10.80
N TRP A 639 37.84 44.27 -10.58
CA TRP A 639 36.72 44.98 -11.26
C TRP A 639 35.92 44.19 -12.31
N LEU A 640 35.02 43.31 -11.84
CA LEU A 640 33.76 43.00 -12.53
C LEU A 640 32.60 42.81 -11.53
N ASP A 641 31.41 43.23 -11.97
CA ASP A 641 30.13 43.43 -11.29
C ASP A 641 29.61 42.22 -10.45
N PRO A 642 29.04 42.43 -9.22
CA PRO A 642 28.47 41.34 -8.40
C PRO A 642 27.29 40.58 -9.00
N ARG A 643 26.74 41.02 -10.14
CA ARG A 643 25.52 40.45 -10.75
C ARG A 643 25.73 39.21 -11.64
N TRP A 644 26.93 38.64 -11.68
CA TRP A 644 27.25 37.46 -12.51
C TRP A 644 27.64 36.20 -11.72
N ARG A 645 27.28 36.12 -10.43
CA ARG A 645 27.72 35.01 -9.56
C ARG A 645 26.88 33.73 -9.65
N ASP A 646 25.75 33.74 -10.36
CA ASP A 646 24.90 32.56 -10.50
C ASP A 646 24.46 32.44 -11.96
N HIS A 647 24.88 31.37 -12.63
CA HIS A 647 24.23 30.67 -13.76
C HIS A 647 25.27 29.96 -14.62
N ASP A 648 25.67 28.77 -14.17
CA ASP A 648 26.00 27.69 -15.12
C ASP A 648 24.86 26.66 -15.05
N PRO A 649 23.98 26.56 -16.07
CA PRO A 649 22.91 25.57 -16.13
C PRO A 649 23.42 24.14 -16.42
N HIS A 650 24.73 23.91 -16.53
CA HIS A 650 25.31 22.60 -16.86
C HIS A 650 26.08 21.91 -15.73
N ILE A 651 26.20 22.54 -14.55
CA ILE A 651 26.83 21.91 -13.38
C ILE A 651 25.73 21.41 -12.44
N ARG A 652 25.48 20.09 -12.45
CA ARG A 652 24.59 19.45 -11.46
C ARG A 652 25.17 19.66 -10.05
N LYS A 653 24.38 20.23 -9.13
CA LYS A 653 24.81 20.47 -7.72
C LYS A 653 25.05 19.17 -6.94
N THR A 654 24.42 18.08 -7.36
CA THR A 654 24.54 16.75 -6.74
C THR A 654 24.83 15.71 -7.83
N PRO A 655 25.90 14.90 -7.73
CA PRO A 655 26.20 13.88 -8.72
C PRO A 655 25.17 12.76 -8.74
N ASP A 656 24.86 12.25 -9.93
CA ASP A 656 24.10 11.00 -10.09
C ASP A 656 24.86 9.83 -9.47
N GLN A 657 24.14 8.76 -9.13
CA GLN A 657 24.74 7.57 -8.54
C GLN A 657 24.54 6.35 -9.44
N PHE A 658 25.61 5.57 -9.55
CA PHE A 658 25.63 4.31 -10.27
C PHE A 658 26.35 3.28 -9.42
N TYR A 659 25.67 2.20 -9.11
CA TYR A 659 26.19 1.13 -8.27
C TYR A 659 26.04 -0.21 -8.99
N LEU A 660 27.14 -0.92 -9.18
CA LEU A 660 27.18 -2.22 -9.85
C LEU A 660 27.76 -3.28 -8.92
N THR A 661 27.07 -4.40 -8.80
CA THR A 661 27.47 -5.56 -8.01
C THR A 661 27.58 -6.78 -8.91
N CYS A 662 28.72 -7.48 -8.85
CA CYS A 662 28.81 -8.84 -9.36
C CYS A 662 28.10 -9.78 -8.39
N THR A 663 27.18 -10.61 -8.89
CA THR A 663 26.46 -11.57 -8.04
C THR A 663 26.94 -13.00 -8.26
N ASP A 664 27.49 -13.33 -9.43
CA ASP A 664 28.07 -14.63 -9.75
C ASP A 664 29.07 -14.54 -10.91
N GLY A 665 30.04 -15.45 -10.95
CA GLY A 665 30.97 -15.63 -12.08
C GLY A 665 32.06 -14.55 -12.23
N CYS A 666 32.16 -13.60 -11.30
CA CYS A 666 33.16 -12.53 -11.34
C CYS A 666 33.64 -12.07 -9.95
N SER A 667 34.78 -11.38 -9.94
CA SER A 667 35.23 -10.56 -8.82
C SER A 667 35.86 -9.30 -9.40
N TYR A 668 35.31 -8.16 -9.04
CA TYR A 668 35.76 -6.86 -9.50
C TYR A 668 35.57 -5.87 -8.37
N THR A 669 36.49 -4.91 -8.19
CA THR A 669 36.38 -3.86 -7.17
C THR A 669 37.09 -2.60 -7.63
N VAL A 670 36.40 -1.47 -7.69
CA VAL A 670 36.99 -0.13 -7.83
C VAL A 670 36.27 0.82 -6.86
N GLY A 671 37.04 1.66 -6.16
CA GLY A 671 36.52 2.76 -5.35
C GLY A 671 36.95 4.09 -5.95
N GLY A 672 36.05 5.07 -6.02
CA GLY A 672 36.31 6.40 -6.59
C GLY A 672 35.02 7.10 -6.97
N ALA A 673 35.08 8.41 -7.23
CA ALA A 673 33.91 9.26 -7.31
C ALA A 673 33.90 10.06 -8.64
N VAL A 674 32.76 10.15 -9.33
CA VAL A 674 32.41 10.81 -10.60
C VAL A 674 31.75 12.19 -10.36
N ASP A 675 32.37 13.36 -10.30
CA ASP A 675 33.75 13.86 -10.36
C ASP A 675 34.31 14.11 -8.93
N ASN A 676 33.97 13.18 -8.03
CA ASN A 676 33.46 13.37 -6.66
C ASN A 676 32.06 12.68 -6.40
N GLY A 677 31.56 11.77 -7.27
CA GLY A 677 30.33 10.94 -7.06
C GLY A 677 30.49 9.40 -7.08
N ASN A 678 30.20 8.69 -5.98
CA ASN A 678 30.49 7.27 -5.72
C ASN A 678 30.31 6.22 -6.85
N ILE A 679 31.39 5.49 -7.17
CA ILE A 679 31.39 4.04 -7.45
C ILE A 679 31.76 3.31 -6.14
N GLN A 680 30.94 2.37 -5.70
CA GLN A 680 31.42 1.31 -4.82
C GLN A 680 31.16 -0.04 -5.46
N VAL A 681 32.21 -0.86 -5.53
CA VAL A 681 32.16 -2.23 -6.01
C VAL A 681 32.63 -3.14 -4.87
N ARG A 682 31.89 -4.20 -4.54
CA ARG A 682 32.33 -5.27 -3.63
C ARG A 682 31.72 -6.62 -4.02
N GLN A 683 32.52 -7.69 -3.97
CA GLN A 683 32.11 -9.03 -3.54
C GLN A 683 33.32 -9.67 -2.84
N GLN A 684 33.11 -10.41 -1.75
CA GLN A 684 34.13 -11.31 -1.19
C GLN A 684 34.24 -12.57 -2.04
#